data_AF-A0A7X1YCV5-F1
#
_entry.id   AF-A0A7X1YCV5-F1
#
_cell.length_a   1.000
_cell.length_b   1.000
_cell.length_c   1.000
_cell.angle_alpha   90.00
_cell.angle_beta   90.00
_cell.angle_gamma   90.00
#
_symmetry.space_group_name_H-M   'P 1'
#
loop_
_entity.id
_entity.type
_entity.pdbx_description
1 polymer ?
#
loop_
_entity_poly.entity_id
_entity_poly.type
_entity_poly.pdbx_seq_one_letter_code
_entity_poly.pdbx_strand_id
1 'polypeptide(L)'
;MIRIYPSRLEGAPLESHAITGPILLVDWLKGQAPDFELDREHPIFIEVDGVVLPVERWATFVVQPDTDLRIYPQVRGAAAIVAWVAVALAAVSLVMMLSMTTPGMTQPGQGKSLDTNPAKVNRAKVNEPVPEILGRSKIYPDCVVQPVSRFVNKREMHTSLCLCLGAGELSTLASSIKIGDTPVAAFGSDVSYMFYKPGANLAGDRRAENWYIVGEVGGTSAGTAGLDTASTASGGSSVVADALVLAGLSVSLAGANPEFPDNWAVGTTVTLKAPNTFKVSNAGSYTQIAGPLGDLVPFVGMKVTLSVDTDYDLVVASYSPYVPPVPGTGGNPSSVQASSSPTTYDFSDTPAVWTITYRGDSRTISLASDFVNMSGVVSAINAQLSGIGLTAQDNSGRLLIAEPYSPYKGGAISQSNAPVTLFGVGPVYTVGTASAGGVAEREAFITLRYESGAPFAGLNDGAQRMSIGYRGQRYRIASLDALTMTVQRLNDAGNVDSGWSGFAARTLLDFALGSDFVGSLNWLGSFMGTPEQELTDTLEYDFYLPAGLAWYKRNGHRRAGTVIVHVNWRDAAVGGAWNNVVHTITESTEDALGFTFTLKLPYRMRPQIRVRRDAPQEGGNTRDTVYWFGLRSKLDAPTSYEGVTIFTADIRTGDRLGAQSDRRVSMVSERLYEGKAGRTISGAALHVLDSRGIDRSEIDVATLNELEAQFWTPRGETFDFAFTDQVTVREALQTIFAAGMSHLRLADGLIGCTREGVQPSRGPITNHEMTTELVSTFKAISSDDFDGVDVKYMSPQTWAIETVPCRFEGSQGLKVDVLELDGVQSRDRAWRIGMRQLRKHLYQRWSYSGNTDLEALCFERLDHVTLADDIPGTSQSALIVDAELVGDRVVLELTEPLDWDIENPRIVIRRHDGSGTPMIAPTRLSDFTISIPAKALDFNLVTDLSIEPARLLFAASTQVGYSAMLTEIAPDPDGSCSFSGVEYRDDYYADDDNYAPT
;
A
#
# COMPACT_ATOMS: atom_id res chain seq x y z
N MET A 1 32.90 39.74 18.86
CA MET A 1 32.61 38.66 19.85
C MET A 1 31.47 37.80 19.33
N ILE A 2 31.66 36.48 19.30
CA ILE A 2 30.65 35.51 18.81
C ILE A 2 29.95 34.87 20.01
N ARG A 3 28.62 34.86 20.05
CA ARG A 3 27.82 34.37 21.18
C ARG A 3 26.82 33.33 20.73
N ILE A 4 26.76 32.19 21.43
CA ILE A 4 25.85 31.09 21.10
C ILE A 4 24.75 31.06 22.15
N TYR A 5 23.49 31.07 21.72
CA TYR A 5 22.32 31.11 22.62
C TYR A 5 21.52 29.81 22.55
N PRO A 6 20.90 29.38 23.66
CA PRO A 6 20.09 28.15 23.68
C PRO A 6 18.75 28.33 22.95
N SER A 7 18.26 29.57 22.85
CA SER A 7 17.04 29.95 22.11
C SER A 7 17.02 31.47 21.88
N ARG A 8 16.03 31.97 21.15
CA ARG A 8 15.80 33.42 20.95
C ARG A 8 15.05 34.08 22.13
N LEU A 9 14.76 33.34 23.20
CA LEU A 9 14.19 33.89 24.42
C LEU A 9 15.26 34.68 25.19
N GLU A 10 14.85 35.63 26.02
CA GLU A 10 15.79 36.40 26.85
C GLU A 10 16.56 35.47 27.79
N GLY A 11 17.90 35.49 27.71
CA GLY A 11 18.79 34.63 28.49
C GLY A 11 20.26 34.93 28.25
N ALA A 12 21.13 34.35 29.09
CA ALA A 12 22.58 34.42 28.89
C ALA A 12 23.04 33.50 27.74
N PRO A 13 24.11 33.84 27.01
CA PRO A 13 24.68 32.94 26.01
C PRO A 13 25.25 31.67 26.68
N LEU A 14 25.08 30.52 26.04
CA LEU A 14 25.71 29.25 26.42
C LEU A 14 27.24 29.36 26.33
N GLU A 15 27.71 30.01 25.26
CA GLU A 15 29.13 30.18 25.00
C GLU A 15 29.42 31.57 24.43
N SER A 16 30.62 32.08 24.68
CA SER A 16 31.10 33.35 24.14
C SER A 16 32.55 33.25 23.70
N HIS A 17 32.78 33.47 22.42
CA HIS A 17 34.09 33.36 21.77
C HIS A 17 34.61 34.75 21.41
N ALA A 18 35.73 35.14 22.01
CA ALA A 18 36.44 36.37 21.66
C ALA A 18 37.35 36.11 20.46
N ILE A 19 37.24 36.93 19.42
CA ILE A 19 38.10 36.86 18.24
C ILE A 19 39.13 38.00 18.29
N THR A 20 40.40 37.66 18.11
CA THR A 20 41.55 38.57 18.24
C THR A 20 41.89 39.30 16.93
N GLY A 21 41.33 38.88 15.80
CA GLY A 21 41.48 39.50 14.49
C GLY A 21 40.32 39.13 13.54
N PRO A 22 40.26 39.72 12.33
CA PRO A 22 39.19 39.45 11.37
C PRO A 22 39.21 37.98 10.92
N ILE A 23 38.09 37.29 11.01
CA ILE A 23 37.95 35.88 10.59
C ILE A 23 36.73 35.71 9.69
N LEU A 24 36.84 34.88 8.65
CA LEU A 24 35.71 34.54 7.80
C LEU A 24 34.74 33.66 8.61
N LEU A 25 33.44 34.00 8.61
CA LEU A 25 32.43 33.31 9.41
C LEU A 25 32.38 31.81 9.10
N VAL A 26 32.48 31.43 7.82
CA VAL A 26 32.50 30.02 7.41
C VAL A 26 33.75 29.29 7.89
N ASP A 27 34.91 29.94 7.96
CA ASP A 27 36.14 29.31 8.45
C ASP A 27 36.06 29.11 9.97
N TRP A 28 35.46 30.07 10.68
CA TRP A 28 35.18 29.91 12.11
C TRP A 28 34.19 28.77 12.36
N LEU A 29 33.09 28.69 11.60
CA LEU A 29 32.10 27.61 11.70
C LEU A 29 32.71 26.24 11.39
N LYS A 30 33.54 26.13 10.35
CA LYS A 30 34.27 24.89 10.03
C LYS A 30 35.31 24.52 11.09
N GLY A 31 35.90 25.52 11.75
CA GLY A 31 36.80 25.30 12.88
C GLY A 31 36.09 24.70 14.10
N GLN A 32 34.82 25.04 14.32
CA GLN A 32 34.02 24.46 15.41
C GLN A 32 33.33 23.14 15.01
N ALA A 33 32.93 23.01 13.74
CA ALA A 33 32.27 21.84 13.18
C ALA A 33 32.91 21.46 11.83
N PRO A 34 33.86 20.50 11.82
CA PRO A 34 34.60 20.12 10.61
C PRO A 34 33.72 19.68 9.43
N ASP A 35 32.58 19.05 9.71
CA ASP A 35 31.60 18.59 8.71
C ASP A 35 30.63 19.70 8.27
N PHE A 36 30.94 20.97 8.52
CA PHE A 36 30.12 22.11 8.12
C PHE A 36 30.21 22.38 6.61
N GLU A 37 29.10 22.15 5.90
CA GLU A 37 28.92 22.46 4.48
C GLU A 37 27.75 23.43 4.27
N LEU A 38 27.86 24.33 3.29
CA LEU A 38 26.89 25.41 3.06
C LEU A 38 25.68 24.99 2.20
N ASP A 39 25.78 23.88 1.48
CA ASP A 39 24.81 23.36 0.50
C ASP A 39 23.67 22.53 1.11
N ARG A 40 23.65 22.41 2.45
CA ARG A 40 22.55 21.81 3.21
C ARG A 40 21.68 22.84 3.91
N GLU A 41 20.51 22.41 4.35
CA GLU A 41 19.66 23.23 5.20
C GLU A 41 20.28 23.35 6.60
N HIS A 42 20.42 24.58 7.10
CA HIS A 42 21.13 24.87 8.34
C HIS A 42 20.17 24.93 9.54
N PRO A 43 20.42 24.17 10.63
CA PRO A 43 19.57 24.17 11.82
C PRO A 43 19.79 25.38 12.74
N ILE A 44 20.52 26.40 12.27
CA ILE A 44 20.86 27.62 13.01
C ILE A 44 20.55 28.84 12.14
N PHE A 45 20.29 29.98 12.77
CA PHE A 45 20.35 31.28 12.11
C PHE A 45 21.29 32.21 12.89
N ILE A 46 21.91 33.13 12.16
CA ILE A 46 22.95 34.01 12.70
C ILE A 46 22.44 35.44 12.62
N GLU A 47 22.53 36.18 13.71
CA GLU A 47 22.29 37.62 13.77
C GLU A 47 23.61 38.37 13.92
N VAL A 48 23.75 39.47 13.20
CA VAL A 48 24.85 40.42 13.38
C VAL A 48 24.23 41.76 13.69
N ASP A 49 24.59 42.35 14.83
CA ASP A 49 24.07 43.64 15.31
C ASP A 49 22.52 43.70 15.32
N GLY A 50 21.88 42.58 15.63
CA GLY A 50 20.42 42.44 15.70
C GLY A 50 19.71 42.19 14.36
N VAL A 51 20.45 42.01 13.27
CA VAL A 51 19.89 41.70 11.95
C VAL A 51 20.27 40.28 11.54
N VAL A 52 19.29 39.47 11.10
CA VAL A 52 19.55 38.12 10.62
C VAL A 52 20.39 38.17 9.34
N LEU A 53 21.54 37.50 9.36
CA LEU A 53 22.44 37.35 8.24
C LEU A 53 21.94 36.20 7.33
N PRO A 54 21.54 36.49 6.07
CA PRO A 54 21.09 35.45 5.13
C PRO A 54 22.19 34.40 4.89
N VAL A 55 21.81 33.13 4.75
CA VAL A 55 22.74 31.99 4.58
C VAL A 55 23.71 32.20 3.42
N GLU A 56 23.23 32.76 2.31
CA GLU A 56 24.04 33.08 1.13
C GLU A 56 25.13 34.13 1.36
N ARG A 57 25.12 34.86 2.49
CA ARG A 57 26.21 35.74 2.90
C ARG A 57 27.23 35.11 3.84
N TRP A 58 26.95 33.93 4.40
CA TRP A 58 27.84 33.30 5.40
C TRP A 58 29.22 32.95 4.81
N ALA A 59 29.26 32.57 3.53
CA ALA A 59 30.50 32.26 2.82
C ALA A 59 31.46 33.47 2.70
N THR A 60 30.92 34.69 2.69
CA THR A 60 31.68 35.91 2.40
C THR A 60 31.74 36.87 3.59
N PHE A 61 31.05 36.56 4.69
CA PHE A 61 30.96 37.45 5.85
C PHE A 61 32.24 37.36 6.69
N VAL A 62 32.91 38.50 6.91
CA VAL A 62 34.09 38.60 7.76
C VAL A 62 33.66 39.17 9.11
N VAL A 63 33.85 38.39 10.18
CA VAL A 63 33.59 38.80 11.56
C VAL A 63 34.76 39.64 12.04
N GLN A 64 34.49 40.90 12.40
CA GLN A 64 35.48 41.82 12.98
C GLN A 64 35.50 41.69 14.52
N PRO A 65 36.60 42.03 15.20
CA PRO A 65 36.70 41.94 16.66
C PRO A 65 35.57 42.64 17.43
N ASP A 66 35.07 43.76 16.90
CA ASP A 66 33.99 44.59 17.44
C ASP A 66 32.58 44.14 17.04
N THR A 67 32.44 43.17 16.13
CA THR A 67 31.13 42.65 15.68
C THR A 67 30.42 41.89 16.79
N ASP A 68 29.15 42.20 17.10
CA ASP A 68 28.29 41.36 17.96
C ASP A 68 27.53 40.34 17.09
N LEU A 69 28.08 39.13 17.02
CA LEU A 69 27.51 38.03 16.24
C LEU A 69 26.85 37.03 17.18
N ARG A 70 25.56 36.76 16.97
CA ARG A 70 24.74 35.87 17.81
C ARG A 70 24.22 34.70 16.99
N ILE A 71 24.39 33.49 17.50
CA ILE A 71 23.95 32.26 16.84
C ILE A 71 22.82 31.64 17.66
N TYR A 72 21.72 31.30 17.00
CA TYR A 72 20.55 30.69 17.62
C TYR A 72 20.12 29.43 16.86
N PRO A 73 19.56 28.42 17.54
CA PRO A 73 18.91 27.29 16.87
C PRO A 73 17.64 27.75 16.15
N GLN A 74 17.41 27.22 14.94
CA GLN A 74 16.17 27.45 14.19
C GLN A 74 15.15 26.36 14.53
N VAL A 75 14.09 26.72 15.27
CA VAL A 75 13.00 25.79 15.61
C VAL A 75 12.13 25.53 14.36
N ARG A 76 12.22 24.34 13.78
CA ARG A 76 11.29 23.85 12.76
C ARG A 76 10.66 22.55 13.21
N GLY A 77 9.37 22.60 13.57
CA GLY A 77 8.63 21.45 14.07
C GLY A 77 9.07 21.02 15.48
N ALA A 78 8.16 20.37 16.23
CA ALA A 78 8.33 20.08 17.65
C ALA A 78 9.39 18.99 18.00
N ALA A 79 10.38 18.74 17.14
CA ALA A 79 11.27 17.58 17.27
C ALA A 79 12.78 17.85 17.00
N ALA A 80 13.24 19.09 16.84
CA ALA A 80 14.63 19.34 16.41
C ALA A 80 15.35 20.46 17.19
N ILE A 81 15.75 20.20 18.45
CA ILE A 81 16.68 21.09 19.19
C ILE A 81 17.95 20.38 19.70
N VAL A 82 18.09 19.04 19.63
CA VAL A 82 19.14 18.36 20.43
C VAL A 82 20.45 18.02 19.68
N ALA A 83 20.56 18.21 18.37
CA ALA A 83 21.64 17.53 17.63
C ALA A 83 22.99 18.25 17.43
N TRP A 84 23.19 19.55 17.74
CA TRP A 84 24.41 20.27 17.28
C TRP A 84 25.05 21.30 18.23
N VAL A 85 24.99 21.09 19.55
CA VAL A 85 25.85 21.83 20.50
C VAL A 85 26.67 20.83 21.31
N ALA A 86 27.76 20.35 20.72
CA ALA A 86 28.72 19.50 21.41
C ALA A 86 30.09 19.56 20.74
N VAL A 87 30.94 20.52 21.17
CA VAL A 87 32.40 20.49 21.37
C VAL A 87 32.71 21.90 21.94
N ALA A 88 33.14 22.19 23.17
CA ALA A 88 33.87 21.46 24.20
C ALA A 88 33.63 22.12 25.59
N LEU A 89 34.03 21.41 26.65
CA LEU A 89 33.94 21.69 28.10
C LEU A 89 32.81 20.97 28.85
N ALA A 90 33.07 19.67 28.98
CA ALA A 90 32.88 18.81 30.13
C ALA A 90 32.74 19.52 31.50
N ALA A 91 31.69 19.14 32.25
CA ALA A 91 31.76 18.74 33.68
C ALA A 91 30.38 18.58 34.35
N VAL A 92 29.24 18.99 33.76
CA VAL A 92 27.95 18.95 34.49
C VAL A 92 26.78 18.27 33.75
N SER A 93 26.94 17.87 32.48
CA SER A 93 25.86 17.24 31.70
C SER A 93 25.84 15.70 31.69
N LEU A 94 26.85 15.03 32.26
CA LEU A 94 26.98 13.57 32.22
C LEU A 94 25.99 12.82 33.13
N VAL A 95 25.41 13.47 34.14
CA VAL A 95 24.45 12.82 35.05
C VAL A 95 23.01 12.84 34.52
N MET A 96 22.66 13.74 33.60
CA MET A 96 21.33 13.78 32.98
C MET A 96 21.23 12.97 31.67
N MET A 97 22.36 12.57 31.06
CA MET A 97 22.37 11.71 29.87
C MET A 97 22.36 10.20 30.20
N LEU A 98 22.66 9.81 31.43
CA LEU A 98 22.65 8.41 31.87
C LEU A 98 21.28 7.94 32.41
N SER A 99 20.25 8.79 32.42
CA SER A 99 18.89 8.44 32.88
C SER A 99 17.77 8.79 31.90
N MET A 100 18.07 9.14 30.64
CA MET A 100 17.04 9.31 29.62
C MET A 100 17.20 8.30 28.49
N THR A 101 16.70 7.07 28.69
CA THR A 101 16.15 6.31 27.57
C THR A 101 14.91 7.05 27.09
N THR A 102 15.06 7.93 26.09
CA THR A 102 13.90 8.42 25.35
C THR A 102 13.89 7.67 24.02
N PRO A 103 13.04 6.64 23.85
CA PRO A 103 12.81 6.05 22.54
C PRO A 103 12.23 7.14 21.63
N GLY A 104 12.92 7.42 20.53
CA GLY A 104 12.46 8.36 19.53
C GLY A 104 11.11 7.94 18.97
N MET A 105 10.11 8.83 19.10
CA MET A 105 8.87 8.75 18.34
C MET A 105 9.17 8.90 16.85
N THR A 106 9.19 7.79 16.13
CA THR A 106 9.16 7.81 14.66
C THR A 106 7.78 8.27 14.18
N GLN A 107 7.73 9.47 13.57
CA GLN A 107 6.58 9.92 12.79
C GLN A 107 6.42 9.04 11.53
N PRO A 108 5.21 8.56 11.20
CA PRO A 108 4.97 7.79 9.99
C PRO A 108 5.00 8.67 8.74
N GLY A 109 5.91 8.35 7.82
CA GLY A 109 5.94 8.89 6.47
C GLY A 109 4.63 8.63 5.71
N GLN A 110 4.21 9.65 4.97
CA GLN A 110 2.97 9.72 4.21
C GLN A 110 2.97 8.75 3.01
N GLY A 111 1.91 7.93 2.89
CA GLY A 111 1.51 7.30 1.62
C GLY A 111 1.61 5.77 1.52
N LYS A 112 0.94 5.00 2.37
CA LYS A 112 0.47 3.63 2.03
C LYS A 112 -0.99 3.47 2.47
N SER A 113 -1.80 2.92 1.58
CA SER A 113 -3.26 2.82 1.63
C SER A 113 -3.81 2.26 2.95
N LEU A 114 -5.07 2.59 3.24
CA LEU A 114 -5.87 2.01 4.32
C LEU A 114 -5.72 0.49 4.37
N ASP A 115 -4.94 0.01 5.33
CA ASP A 115 -4.98 -1.37 5.81
C ASP A 115 -4.83 -1.31 7.33
N THR A 116 -5.79 -1.89 8.05
CA THR A 116 -5.86 -1.79 9.49
C THR A 116 -4.82 -2.73 10.11
N ASN A 117 -3.69 -2.13 10.50
CA ASN A 117 -2.55 -2.70 11.22
C ASN A 117 -1.52 -3.48 10.36
N PRO A 118 -0.69 -2.79 9.54
CA PRO A 118 0.31 -3.39 8.66
C PRO A 118 1.46 -4.11 9.37
N ALA A 119 1.62 -3.96 10.68
CA ALA A 119 2.75 -4.49 11.45
C ALA A 119 2.65 -6.01 11.74
N LYS A 120 1.47 -6.63 11.59
CA LYS A 120 1.23 -8.04 11.95
C LYS A 120 0.95 -8.97 10.76
N VAL A 121 1.12 -8.47 9.53
CA VAL A 121 0.90 -9.25 8.31
C VAL A 121 2.25 -9.73 7.78
N ASN A 122 2.35 -11.02 7.45
CA ASN A 122 3.55 -11.53 6.80
C ASN A 122 3.67 -10.94 5.40
N ARG A 123 4.74 -10.18 5.17
CA ARG A 123 5.03 -9.55 3.89
C ARG A 123 6.52 -9.63 3.60
N ALA A 124 6.89 -9.50 2.33
CA ALA A 124 8.30 -9.36 1.98
C ALA A 124 8.78 -7.96 2.39
N LYS A 125 9.90 -7.91 3.12
CA LYS A 125 10.61 -6.67 3.46
C LYS A 125 11.87 -6.57 2.60
N VAL A 126 11.71 -6.02 1.40
CA VAL A 126 12.80 -5.92 0.42
C VAL A 126 13.74 -4.78 0.83
N ASN A 127 15.05 -5.04 0.84
CA ASN A 127 16.11 -4.11 1.26
C ASN A 127 16.08 -3.69 2.73
N GLU A 128 15.32 -4.38 3.58
CA GLU A 128 15.37 -4.20 5.03
C GLU A 128 16.24 -5.31 5.65
N PRO A 129 16.85 -5.09 6.83
CA PRO A 129 17.62 -6.11 7.51
C PRO A 129 16.79 -7.38 7.79
N VAL A 130 17.41 -8.55 7.67
CA VAL A 130 16.82 -9.80 8.15
C VAL A 130 16.83 -9.76 9.68
N PRO A 131 15.69 -10.03 10.35
CA PRO A 131 15.64 -10.01 11.81
C PRO A 131 16.66 -10.99 12.44
N GLU A 132 17.46 -10.49 13.38
CA GLU A 132 18.37 -11.28 14.20
C GLU A 132 17.71 -11.48 15.57
N ILE A 133 17.35 -12.73 15.87
CA ILE A 133 16.73 -13.09 17.15
C ILE A 133 17.82 -13.58 18.09
N LEU A 134 17.94 -12.95 19.25
CA LEU A 134 18.78 -13.40 20.36
C LEU A 134 17.88 -13.82 21.52
N GLY A 135 18.09 -15.02 22.04
CA GLY A 135 17.18 -15.65 23.00
C GLY A 135 15.82 -15.95 22.39
N ARG A 136 14.74 -15.68 23.13
CA ARG A 136 13.37 -16.10 22.79
C ARG A 136 12.47 -14.90 22.51
N SER A 137 11.93 -14.81 21.30
CA SER A 137 11.04 -13.71 20.91
C SER A 137 9.81 -14.18 20.14
N LYS A 138 8.71 -13.42 20.24
CA LYS A 138 7.56 -13.57 19.35
C LYS A 138 7.84 -12.83 18.06
N ILE A 139 7.73 -13.56 16.95
CA ILE A 139 8.03 -13.05 15.62
C ILE A 139 6.81 -13.09 14.71
N TYR A 140 6.81 -12.15 13.77
CA TYR A 140 5.95 -12.11 12.59
C TYR A 140 6.88 -12.28 11.38
N PRO A 141 7.08 -13.52 10.91
CA PRO A 141 8.06 -13.83 9.88
C PRO A 141 7.82 -13.10 8.55
N ASP A 142 8.89 -12.88 7.81
CA ASP A 142 8.84 -12.16 6.53
C ASP A 142 8.66 -13.13 5.36
N CYS A 143 7.85 -12.77 4.37
CA CYS A 143 7.65 -13.61 3.19
C CYS A 143 8.90 -13.62 2.30
N VAL A 144 9.40 -14.82 1.98
CA VAL A 144 10.56 -15.00 1.08
C VAL A 144 10.13 -15.04 -0.37
N VAL A 145 8.97 -15.64 -0.63
CA VAL A 145 8.27 -15.62 -1.93
C VAL A 145 6.85 -15.11 -1.75
N GLN A 146 6.21 -14.68 -2.83
CA GLN A 146 4.83 -14.21 -2.77
C GLN A 146 3.89 -15.34 -2.30
N PRO A 147 2.96 -15.08 -1.35
CA PRO A 147 1.92 -16.03 -0.99
C PRO A 147 1.04 -16.42 -2.19
N VAL A 148 0.76 -17.71 -2.34
CA VAL A 148 0.05 -18.22 -3.51
C VAL A 148 -1.18 -19.01 -3.09
N SER A 149 -2.37 -18.58 -3.51
CA SER A 149 -3.63 -19.26 -3.18
C SER A 149 -4.18 -20.06 -4.36
N ARG A 150 -4.57 -21.31 -4.15
CA ARG A 150 -5.01 -22.25 -5.21
C ARG A 150 -6.32 -22.91 -4.85
N PHE A 151 -7.17 -23.17 -5.84
CA PHE A 151 -8.35 -24.00 -5.64
C PHE A 151 -7.95 -25.48 -5.59
N VAL A 152 -8.26 -26.12 -4.47
CA VAL A 152 -8.08 -27.55 -4.23
C VAL A 152 -9.46 -28.21 -4.19
N ASN A 153 -9.64 -29.32 -4.92
CA ASN A 153 -10.89 -30.06 -4.99
C ASN A 153 -12.13 -29.21 -5.32
N LYS A 154 -11.94 -28.13 -6.10
CA LYS A 154 -12.93 -27.17 -6.60
C LYS A 154 -13.62 -26.26 -5.57
N ARG A 155 -13.63 -26.61 -4.29
CA ARG A 155 -14.39 -25.91 -3.24
C ARG A 155 -13.52 -25.32 -2.15
N GLU A 156 -12.29 -25.79 -2.03
CA GLU A 156 -11.36 -25.33 -1.02
C GLU A 156 -10.32 -24.44 -1.68
N MET A 157 -9.89 -23.40 -0.97
CA MET A 157 -8.77 -22.58 -1.40
C MET A 157 -7.64 -22.80 -0.40
N HIS A 158 -6.44 -23.10 -0.87
CA HIS A 158 -5.27 -23.30 -0.01
C HIS A 158 -4.25 -22.22 -0.33
N THR A 159 -3.79 -21.48 0.68
CA THR A 159 -2.75 -20.46 0.59
C THR A 159 -1.42 -21.07 1.04
N SER A 160 -0.46 -21.12 0.12
CA SER A 160 0.93 -21.51 0.38
C SER A 160 1.76 -20.30 0.81
N LEU A 161 2.56 -20.48 1.87
CA LEU A 161 3.47 -19.49 2.45
C LEU A 161 4.88 -20.08 2.58
N CYS A 162 5.88 -19.26 2.29
CA CYS A 162 7.29 -19.49 2.60
C CYS A 162 7.84 -18.27 3.32
N LEU A 163 8.22 -18.45 4.58
CA LEU A 163 8.54 -17.39 5.52
C LEU A 163 9.96 -17.55 6.07
N CYS A 164 10.68 -16.44 6.17
CA CYS A 164 11.95 -16.33 6.86
C CYS A 164 11.67 -15.98 8.33
N LEU A 165 12.06 -16.87 9.24
CA LEU A 165 11.88 -16.64 10.67
C LEU A 165 12.92 -15.67 11.23
N GLY A 166 14.12 -15.65 10.65
CA GLY A 166 15.25 -14.85 11.08
C GLY A 166 16.58 -15.53 10.76
N ALA A 167 17.66 -14.82 11.04
CA ALA A 167 19.02 -15.31 10.83
C ALA A 167 19.37 -16.50 11.75
N GLY A 168 20.23 -17.39 11.25
CA GLY A 168 20.72 -18.68 11.75
C GLY A 168 19.66 -19.69 12.22
N GLU A 169 20.05 -20.67 13.05
CA GLU A 169 19.16 -21.74 13.52
C GLU A 169 18.25 -21.27 14.66
N LEU A 170 16.95 -21.53 14.51
CA LEU A 170 15.90 -21.18 15.48
C LEU A 170 15.10 -22.43 15.85
N SER A 171 14.79 -22.55 17.13
CA SER A 171 13.88 -23.54 17.69
C SER A 171 12.52 -22.92 17.97
N THR A 172 11.47 -23.44 17.34
CA THR A 172 10.11 -22.93 17.51
C THR A 172 9.25 -23.97 18.21
N LEU A 173 8.53 -23.55 19.26
CA LEU A 173 7.56 -24.43 19.91
C LEU A 173 6.30 -24.50 19.06
N ALA A 174 5.92 -25.70 18.61
CA ALA A 174 4.75 -25.89 17.73
C ALA A 174 3.44 -25.34 18.33
N SER A 175 3.26 -25.41 19.65
CA SER A 175 2.09 -24.86 20.34
C SER A 175 2.02 -23.33 20.37
N SER A 176 3.13 -22.64 20.04
CA SER A 176 3.19 -21.19 19.97
C SER A 176 2.79 -20.62 18.61
N ILE A 177 2.71 -21.47 17.58
CA ILE A 177 2.35 -21.05 16.22
C ILE A 177 0.88 -20.65 16.21
N LYS A 178 0.61 -19.46 15.71
CA LYS A 178 -0.73 -18.89 15.55
C LYS A 178 -0.94 -18.38 14.14
N ILE A 179 -2.16 -18.51 13.64
CA ILE A 179 -2.64 -17.91 12.40
C ILE A 179 -3.75 -16.92 12.79
N GLY A 180 -3.49 -15.64 12.56
CA GLY A 180 -4.18 -14.57 13.29
C GLY A 180 -3.93 -14.72 14.79
N ASP A 181 -5.00 -14.79 15.58
CA ASP A 181 -4.93 -15.04 17.03
C ASP A 181 -5.20 -16.51 17.40
N THR A 182 -5.48 -17.37 16.42
CA THR A 182 -5.89 -18.77 16.65
C THR A 182 -4.66 -19.71 16.65
N PRO A 183 -4.47 -20.55 17.68
CA PRO A 183 -3.40 -21.55 17.69
C PRO A 183 -3.47 -22.52 16.51
N VAL A 184 -2.33 -22.87 15.92
CA VAL A 184 -2.26 -23.74 14.72
C VAL A 184 -2.94 -25.09 14.94
N ALA A 185 -2.85 -25.62 16.16
CA ALA A 185 -3.45 -26.90 16.54
C ALA A 185 -4.98 -26.93 16.39
N ALA A 186 -5.66 -25.78 16.47
CA ALA A 186 -7.10 -25.70 16.30
C ALA A 186 -7.56 -25.98 14.86
N PHE A 187 -6.66 -25.88 13.87
CA PHE A 187 -6.95 -26.14 12.47
C PHE A 187 -6.77 -27.60 12.07
N GLY A 188 -6.14 -28.44 12.90
CA GLY A 188 -5.96 -29.86 12.61
C GLY A 188 -5.34 -30.12 11.24
N SER A 189 -6.06 -30.85 10.37
CA SER A 189 -5.62 -31.16 9.00
C SER A 189 -5.75 -30.02 7.99
N ASP A 190 -6.40 -28.90 8.36
CA ASP A 190 -6.57 -27.74 7.49
C ASP A 190 -5.28 -26.91 7.33
N VAL A 191 -4.23 -27.21 8.12
CA VAL A 191 -2.91 -26.59 8.02
C VAL A 191 -1.83 -27.67 7.99
N SER A 192 -0.90 -27.55 7.04
CA SER A 192 0.33 -28.35 7.03
C SER A 192 1.54 -27.42 6.98
N TYR A 193 2.60 -27.71 7.74
CA TYR A 193 3.78 -26.86 7.80
C TYR A 193 5.07 -27.66 7.96
N MET A 194 6.20 -27.03 7.65
CA MET A 194 7.53 -27.62 7.78
C MET A 194 8.57 -26.55 8.14
N PHE A 195 9.52 -26.91 8.99
CA PHE A 195 10.69 -26.08 9.31
C PHE A 195 11.93 -26.59 8.57
N TYR A 196 12.74 -25.66 8.11
CA TYR A 196 13.98 -25.89 7.39
C TYR A 196 15.10 -25.12 8.07
N LYS A 197 16.18 -25.82 8.40
CA LYS A 197 17.40 -25.23 8.95
C LYS A 197 18.09 -24.32 7.92
N PRO A 198 18.98 -23.42 8.36
CA PRO A 198 19.86 -22.68 7.45
C PRO A 198 20.53 -23.58 6.41
N GLY A 199 20.46 -23.19 5.13
CA GLY A 199 21.04 -23.94 4.01
C GLY A 199 20.29 -25.21 3.58
N ALA A 200 19.18 -25.57 4.24
CA ALA A 200 18.41 -26.76 3.86
C ALA A 200 17.78 -26.61 2.47
N ASN A 201 17.71 -27.72 1.73
CA ASN A 201 17.17 -27.76 0.37
C ASN A 201 15.63 -27.71 0.36
N LEU A 202 15.08 -26.75 -0.37
CA LEU A 202 13.67 -26.46 -0.58
C LEU A 202 13.17 -26.86 -1.98
N ALA A 203 14.01 -27.40 -2.87
CA ALA A 203 13.65 -27.68 -4.27
C ALA A 203 12.43 -28.61 -4.44
N GLY A 204 12.16 -29.48 -3.45
CA GLY A 204 11.01 -30.39 -3.45
C GLY A 204 9.74 -29.81 -2.82
N ASP A 205 9.81 -28.63 -2.19
CA ASP A 205 8.68 -28.01 -1.50
C ASP A 205 8.02 -26.97 -2.39
N ARG A 206 6.82 -27.30 -2.89
CA ARG A 206 6.04 -26.43 -3.77
C ARG A 206 5.69 -25.07 -3.12
N ARG A 207 5.68 -24.99 -1.78
CA ARG A 207 5.39 -23.75 -1.03
C ARG A 207 6.52 -22.73 -1.14
N ALA A 208 7.73 -23.17 -1.44
CA ALA A 208 8.91 -22.32 -1.63
C ALA A 208 9.09 -21.86 -3.08
N GLU A 209 8.25 -22.31 -4.01
CA GLU A 209 8.31 -21.86 -5.40
C GLU A 209 7.95 -20.37 -5.52
N ASN A 210 8.74 -19.63 -6.31
CA ASN A 210 8.45 -18.23 -6.60
C ASN A 210 7.41 -18.11 -7.73
N TRP A 211 6.23 -17.61 -7.39
CA TRP A 211 5.18 -17.34 -8.36
C TRP A 211 4.93 -15.84 -8.45
N TYR A 212 5.05 -15.29 -9.65
CA TYR A 212 4.65 -13.91 -9.94
C TYR A 212 3.15 -13.85 -10.20
N ILE A 213 2.44 -13.05 -9.43
CA ILE A 213 1.00 -12.82 -9.60
C ILE A 213 0.80 -11.59 -10.50
N VAL A 214 0.01 -11.75 -11.56
CA VAL A 214 -0.35 -10.67 -12.50
C VAL A 214 -1.43 -9.80 -11.86
N GLY A 215 -1.09 -8.57 -11.49
CA GLY A 215 -1.99 -7.69 -10.72
C GLY A 215 -3.25 -7.27 -11.48
N GLU A 216 -3.21 -7.28 -12.81
CA GLU A 216 -4.35 -6.98 -13.69
C GLU A 216 -5.42 -8.07 -13.66
N VAL A 217 -5.05 -9.29 -13.29
CA VAL A 217 -5.94 -10.45 -13.22
C VAL A 217 -6.00 -10.92 -11.77
N GLY A 218 -6.95 -10.38 -11.02
CA GLY A 218 -7.10 -10.76 -9.63
C GLY A 218 -8.38 -10.28 -8.98
N GLY A 219 -9.03 -11.19 -8.25
CA GLY A 219 -9.77 -10.79 -7.07
C GLY A 219 -8.80 -10.19 -6.06
N THR A 220 -8.90 -8.90 -5.74
CA THR A 220 -8.05 -8.29 -4.72
C THR A 220 -8.33 -8.94 -3.36
N SER A 221 -7.38 -8.84 -2.43
CA SER A 221 -7.53 -9.19 -1.01
C SER A 221 -8.70 -8.50 -0.28
N ALA A 222 -9.50 -7.70 -1.00
CA ALA A 222 -10.74 -7.06 -0.58
C ALA A 222 -12.02 -7.74 -1.12
N GLY A 223 -11.92 -8.92 -1.76
CA GLY A 223 -13.08 -9.73 -2.13
C GLY A 223 -13.74 -9.39 -3.47
N THR A 224 -13.00 -8.87 -4.45
CA THR A 224 -13.54 -8.74 -5.82
C THR A 224 -13.56 -10.10 -6.52
N ALA A 225 -14.56 -10.34 -7.38
CA ALA A 225 -14.83 -11.66 -7.97
C ALA A 225 -13.85 -12.10 -9.08
N GLY A 226 -12.86 -11.26 -9.45
CA GLY A 226 -12.02 -11.43 -10.66
C GLY A 226 -12.57 -10.67 -11.87
N LEU A 227 -11.96 -10.86 -13.05
CA LEU A 227 -12.43 -10.24 -14.30
C LEU A 227 -13.61 -11.01 -14.89
N ASP A 228 -14.72 -10.34 -15.13
CA ASP A 228 -15.94 -10.97 -15.67
C ASP A 228 -15.76 -11.36 -17.15
N THR A 229 -15.97 -12.64 -17.47
CA THR A 229 -15.89 -13.13 -18.85
C THR A 229 -17.13 -12.82 -19.69
N ALA A 230 -18.24 -12.36 -19.10
CA ALA A 230 -19.49 -12.09 -19.82
C ALA A 230 -19.33 -11.08 -20.97
N SER A 231 -18.49 -10.07 -20.80
CA SER A 231 -18.21 -9.03 -21.80
C SER A 231 -17.45 -9.52 -23.03
N THR A 232 -16.87 -10.73 -22.98
CA THR A 232 -16.07 -11.30 -24.09
C THR A 232 -16.86 -12.17 -25.05
N ALA A 233 -18.13 -12.44 -24.75
CA ALA A 233 -18.95 -13.28 -25.60
C ALA A 233 -19.28 -12.57 -26.93
N SER A 234 -19.38 -13.34 -28.01
CA SER A 234 -19.81 -12.81 -29.31
C SER A 234 -21.30 -12.46 -29.30
N GLY A 235 -21.64 -11.19 -29.58
CA GLY A 235 -23.01 -10.72 -29.80
C GLY A 235 -23.07 -9.71 -30.97
N GLY A 236 -24.20 -9.64 -31.68
CA GLY A 236 -24.45 -8.64 -32.72
C GLY A 236 -24.60 -7.22 -32.14
N SER A 237 -24.40 -6.19 -32.97
CA SER A 237 -24.42 -4.77 -32.56
C SER A 237 -25.50 -3.99 -33.32
N SER A 238 -26.19 -3.05 -32.65
CA SER A 238 -27.24 -2.19 -33.24
C SER A 238 -27.00 -0.71 -32.92
N VAL A 239 -27.52 0.20 -33.75
CA VAL A 239 -27.41 1.65 -33.52
C VAL A 239 -28.39 2.14 -32.45
N VAL A 240 -28.09 3.29 -31.85
CA VAL A 240 -29.00 4.03 -30.97
C VAL A 240 -29.41 5.31 -31.68
N ALA A 241 -30.71 5.48 -31.98
CA ALA A 241 -31.27 6.72 -32.53
C ALA A 241 -32.81 6.72 -32.44
N ASP A 242 -33.41 7.90 -32.34
CA ASP A 242 -34.88 8.06 -32.35
C ASP A 242 -35.44 8.07 -33.78
N ALA A 243 -34.62 8.46 -34.75
CA ALA A 243 -34.98 8.55 -36.16
C ALA A 243 -33.79 8.29 -37.08
N LEU A 244 -34.09 7.84 -38.30
CA LEU A 244 -33.14 7.63 -39.39
C LEU A 244 -33.49 8.52 -40.58
N VAL A 245 -32.56 9.35 -41.03
CA VAL A 245 -32.70 10.17 -42.25
C VAL A 245 -31.96 9.48 -43.38
N LEU A 246 -32.70 9.07 -44.40
CA LEU A 246 -32.18 8.44 -45.60
C LEU A 246 -32.15 9.44 -46.75
N ALA A 247 -31.05 9.53 -47.50
CA ALA A 247 -30.98 10.30 -48.75
C ALA A 247 -29.81 9.82 -49.62
N GLY A 248 -30.11 9.28 -50.80
CA GLY A 248 -29.09 8.70 -51.68
C GLY A 248 -28.35 7.56 -50.96
N LEU A 249 -27.02 7.59 -50.97
CA LEU A 249 -26.22 6.58 -50.26
C LEU A 249 -26.07 6.87 -48.76
N SER A 250 -26.58 8.01 -48.29
CA SER A 250 -26.39 8.46 -46.91
C SER A 250 -27.50 7.95 -45.99
N VAL A 251 -27.07 7.53 -44.80
CA VAL A 251 -27.90 7.08 -43.68
C VAL A 251 -27.45 7.86 -42.45
N SER A 252 -28.26 8.81 -41.99
CA SER A 252 -27.93 9.69 -40.87
C SER A 252 -28.83 9.40 -39.66
N LEU A 253 -28.22 9.34 -38.48
CA LEU A 253 -28.92 9.17 -37.21
C LEU A 253 -29.42 10.53 -36.68
N ALA A 254 -30.62 10.55 -36.12
CA ALA A 254 -31.20 11.72 -35.46
C ALA A 254 -31.90 11.31 -34.15
N GLY A 255 -31.89 12.18 -33.15
CA GLY A 255 -32.49 11.93 -31.83
C GLY A 255 -31.81 12.70 -30.71
N ALA A 256 -32.19 12.41 -29.47
CA ALA A 256 -31.63 13.06 -28.28
C ALA A 256 -30.16 12.71 -28.04
N ASN A 257 -29.76 11.45 -28.28
CA ASN A 257 -28.37 10.96 -28.16
C ASN A 257 -28.07 9.87 -29.21
N PRO A 258 -28.05 10.20 -30.52
CA PRO A 258 -27.81 9.21 -31.55
C PRO A 258 -26.34 8.79 -31.58
N GLU A 259 -26.06 7.49 -31.73
CA GLU A 259 -24.70 6.95 -31.86
C GLU A 259 -24.63 5.69 -32.73
N PHE A 260 -23.53 5.57 -33.48
CA PHE A 260 -23.11 4.33 -34.10
C PHE A 260 -22.25 3.52 -33.11
N PRO A 261 -22.33 2.17 -33.11
CA PRO A 261 -21.44 1.34 -32.30
C PRO A 261 -19.96 1.55 -32.64
N ASP A 262 -19.11 1.59 -31.61
CA ASP A 262 -17.64 1.81 -31.75
C ASP A 262 -16.94 0.78 -32.64
N ASN A 263 -17.50 -0.42 -32.77
CA ASN A 263 -16.95 -1.50 -33.58
C ASN A 263 -17.33 -1.40 -35.07
N TRP A 264 -18.08 -0.37 -35.50
CA TRP A 264 -18.45 -0.17 -36.90
C TRP A 264 -17.39 0.66 -37.64
N ALA A 265 -16.80 0.06 -38.67
CA ALA A 265 -15.83 0.71 -39.54
C ALA A 265 -16.18 0.54 -41.02
N VAL A 266 -15.51 1.30 -41.90
CA VAL A 266 -15.59 1.12 -43.35
C VAL A 266 -15.32 -0.35 -43.71
N GLY A 267 -16.19 -0.93 -44.53
CA GLY A 267 -16.17 -2.36 -44.89
C GLY A 267 -17.10 -3.25 -44.06
N THR A 268 -17.60 -2.78 -42.91
CA THR A 268 -18.57 -3.53 -42.10
C THR A 268 -19.85 -3.76 -42.91
N THR A 269 -20.40 -4.97 -42.83
CA THR A 269 -21.70 -5.29 -43.45
C THR A 269 -22.79 -5.14 -42.40
N VAL A 270 -23.76 -4.28 -42.68
CA VAL A 270 -24.92 -3.98 -41.83
C VAL A 270 -26.20 -4.44 -42.51
N THR A 271 -27.20 -4.76 -41.71
CA THR A 271 -28.56 -5.08 -42.13
C THR A 271 -29.45 -3.87 -41.79
N LEU A 272 -30.12 -3.30 -42.79
CA LEU A 272 -30.99 -2.14 -42.63
C LEU A 272 -32.39 -2.46 -43.15
N LYS A 273 -33.37 -2.50 -42.24
CA LYS A 273 -34.80 -2.51 -42.55
C LYS A 273 -35.31 -1.07 -42.54
N ALA A 274 -35.73 -0.61 -43.72
CA ALA A 274 -36.25 0.74 -43.94
C ALA A 274 -37.69 0.65 -44.47
N PRO A 275 -38.72 0.64 -43.60
CA PRO A 275 -40.10 0.49 -44.04
C PRO A 275 -40.61 1.64 -44.92
N ASN A 276 -41.56 1.32 -45.79
CA ASN A 276 -42.32 2.28 -46.58
C ASN A 276 -43.78 1.80 -46.71
N THR A 277 -44.67 2.69 -47.14
CA THR A 277 -46.09 2.37 -47.33
C THR A 277 -46.31 1.94 -48.78
N PHE A 278 -46.83 0.73 -48.96
CA PHE A 278 -47.19 0.16 -50.25
C PHE A 278 -48.69 -0.16 -50.29
N LYS A 279 -49.28 -0.07 -51.47
CA LYS A 279 -50.64 -0.54 -51.72
C LYS A 279 -50.59 -2.00 -52.15
N VAL A 280 -51.18 -2.86 -51.34
CA VAL A 280 -51.31 -4.28 -51.61
C VAL A 280 -52.66 -4.52 -52.25
N SER A 281 -52.70 -5.33 -53.31
CA SER A 281 -53.91 -5.81 -53.97
C SER A 281 -53.77 -7.25 -54.44
N ASN A 282 -54.88 -7.97 -54.55
CA ASN A 282 -54.87 -9.33 -55.10
C ASN A 282 -54.97 -9.29 -56.63
N ALA A 283 -54.01 -9.92 -57.32
CA ALA A 283 -53.95 -10.01 -58.78
C ALA A 283 -53.83 -11.49 -59.18
N GLY A 284 -54.97 -12.17 -59.35
CA GLY A 284 -55.01 -13.61 -59.58
C GLY A 284 -54.56 -14.39 -58.35
N SER A 285 -53.57 -15.28 -58.52
CA SER A 285 -52.94 -16.05 -57.43
C SER A 285 -51.75 -15.32 -56.77
N TYR A 286 -51.45 -14.09 -57.19
CA TYR A 286 -50.36 -13.28 -56.64
C TYR A 286 -50.90 -12.12 -55.81
N THR A 287 -50.18 -11.79 -54.75
CA THR A 287 -50.25 -10.46 -54.15
C THR A 287 -49.43 -9.48 -54.98
N GLN A 288 -50.07 -8.39 -55.42
CA GLN A 288 -49.46 -7.25 -56.10
C GLN A 288 -49.12 -6.18 -55.06
N ILE A 289 -47.89 -5.67 -55.11
CA ILE A 289 -47.38 -4.60 -54.23
C ILE A 289 -47.08 -3.41 -55.13
N ALA A 290 -47.90 -2.36 -55.04
CA ALA A 290 -47.78 -1.11 -55.78
C ALA A 290 -47.28 0.03 -54.88
N GLY A 291 -46.42 0.90 -55.40
CA GLY A 291 -45.93 2.06 -54.66
C GLY A 291 -44.48 2.46 -55.01
N PRO A 292 -43.78 3.16 -54.09
CA PRO A 292 -42.45 3.72 -54.34
C PRO A 292 -41.35 2.65 -54.32
N LEU A 293 -41.24 1.88 -55.40
CA LEU A 293 -40.25 0.81 -55.57
C LEU A 293 -38.85 1.30 -56.01
N GLY A 294 -38.61 2.61 -55.96
CA GLY A 294 -37.34 3.23 -56.39
C GLY A 294 -36.13 2.73 -55.59
N ASP A 295 -36.27 2.56 -54.28
CA ASP A 295 -35.19 2.04 -53.42
C ASP A 295 -34.80 0.60 -53.76
N LEU A 296 -35.73 -0.18 -54.32
CA LEU A 296 -35.50 -1.57 -54.69
C LEU A 296 -34.85 -1.68 -56.08
N VAL A 297 -35.24 -0.83 -57.04
CA VAL A 297 -34.85 -0.97 -58.47
C VAL A 297 -35.11 -2.41 -58.97
N PRO A 298 -36.37 -2.88 -58.93
CA PRO A 298 -36.68 -4.29 -59.15
C PRO A 298 -36.50 -4.72 -60.62
N PHE A 299 -36.11 -5.97 -60.81
CA PHE A 299 -36.13 -6.66 -62.10
C PHE A 299 -36.66 -8.09 -61.92
N VAL A 300 -37.21 -8.68 -62.99
CA VAL A 300 -37.76 -10.04 -62.93
C VAL A 300 -36.64 -11.03 -62.60
N GLY A 301 -36.85 -11.83 -61.55
CA GLY A 301 -35.84 -12.77 -61.03
C GLY A 301 -34.99 -12.24 -59.88
N MET A 302 -35.12 -10.98 -59.48
CA MET A 302 -34.40 -10.42 -58.33
C MET A 302 -34.79 -11.14 -57.03
N LYS A 303 -33.81 -11.60 -56.26
CA LYS A 303 -34.02 -12.19 -54.93
C LYS A 303 -34.15 -11.09 -53.88
N VAL A 304 -35.26 -11.10 -53.16
CA VAL A 304 -35.64 -10.03 -52.23
C VAL A 304 -36.06 -10.59 -50.89
N THR A 305 -35.81 -9.83 -49.82
CA THR A 305 -36.37 -10.10 -48.50
C THR A 305 -37.45 -9.07 -48.22
N LEU A 306 -38.65 -9.56 -47.91
CA LEU A 306 -39.80 -8.77 -47.51
C LEU A 306 -39.97 -8.89 -46.00
N SER A 307 -39.94 -7.77 -45.29
CA SER A 307 -40.12 -7.67 -43.84
C SER A 307 -41.42 -6.97 -43.50
N VAL A 308 -42.33 -7.72 -42.89
CA VAL A 308 -43.51 -7.24 -42.15
C VAL A 308 -43.30 -7.63 -40.68
N ASP A 309 -44.17 -8.45 -40.08
CA ASP A 309 -43.93 -9.09 -38.77
C ASP A 309 -42.94 -10.25 -38.82
N THR A 310 -42.67 -10.78 -40.01
CA THR A 310 -41.73 -11.88 -40.27
C THR A 310 -41.01 -11.60 -41.58
N ASP A 311 -39.77 -12.09 -41.68
CA ASP A 311 -38.97 -11.95 -42.89
C ASP A 311 -39.29 -13.10 -43.87
N TYR A 312 -39.67 -12.73 -45.09
CA TYR A 312 -39.94 -13.66 -46.18
C TYR A 312 -38.88 -13.53 -47.26
N ASP A 313 -38.23 -14.64 -47.56
CA ASP A 313 -37.27 -14.72 -48.66
C ASP A 313 -37.96 -15.13 -49.97
N LEU A 314 -38.06 -14.17 -50.90
CA LEU A 314 -38.87 -14.27 -52.12
C LEU A 314 -38.07 -13.89 -53.37
N VAL A 315 -38.71 -14.00 -54.52
CA VAL A 315 -38.20 -13.63 -55.85
C VAL A 315 -39.22 -12.76 -56.57
N VAL A 316 -38.77 -11.69 -57.24
CA VAL A 316 -39.64 -10.85 -58.08
C VAL A 316 -40.13 -11.66 -59.29
N ALA A 317 -41.43 -11.91 -59.34
CA ALA A 317 -42.09 -12.69 -60.38
C ALA A 317 -42.45 -11.83 -61.60
N SER A 318 -42.94 -10.61 -61.37
CA SER A 318 -43.17 -9.60 -62.42
C SER A 318 -42.91 -8.19 -61.89
N TYR A 319 -42.56 -7.28 -62.78
CA TYR A 319 -42.39 -5.85 -62.49
C TYR A 319 -43.04 -5.02 -63.60
N SER A 320 -43.82 -4.02 -63.20
CA SER A 320 -44.31 -2.96 -64.10
C SER A 320 -43.78 -1.62 -63.61
N PRO A 321 -43.12 -0.82 -64.48
CA PRO A 321 -42.63 0.49 -64.10
C PRO A 321 -43.78 1.50 -63.92
N TYR A 322 -43.46 2.58 -63.23
CA TYR A 322 -44.31 3.75 -63.07
C TYR A 322 -44.67 4.34 -64.44
N VAL A 323 -45.93 4.73 -64.63
CA VAL A 323 -46.39 5.46 -65.81
C VAL A 323 -47.02 6.78 -65.36
N PRO A 324 -46.45 7.92 -65.75
CA PRO A 324 -47.00 9.22 -65.40
C PRO A 324 -48.37 9.43 -66.06
N PRO A 325 -49.26 10.23 -65.45
CA PRO A 325 -50.55 10.57 -66.04
C PRO A 325 -50.38 11.34 -67.35
N VAL A 326 -51.21 11.04 -68.34
CA VAL A 326 -51.30 11.81 -69.59
C VAL A 326 -52.50 12.77 -69.49
N PRO A 327 -52.30 14.10 -69.54
CA PRO A 327 -53.38 15.07 -69.38
C PRO A 327 -54.54 14.88 -70.36
N GLY A 328 -55.78 14.99 -69.87
CA GLY A 328 -56.99 15.12 -70.69
C GLY A 328 -57.19 16.53 -71.23
N THR A 329 -58.04 16.69 -72.26
CA THR A 329 -58.33 17.99 -72.89
C THR A 329 -59.58 18.63 -72.27
N GLY A 330 -59.52 19.91 -71.89
CA GLY A 330 -60.62 20.63 -71.21
C GLY A 330 -60.80 20.24 -69.73
N GLY A 331 -61.72 20.91 -69.03
CA GLY A 331 -61.99 20.71 -67.59
C GLY A 331 -61.19 21.62 -66.65
N ASN A 332 -61.62 21.69 -65.38
CA ASN A 332 -60.95 22.47 -64.33
C ASN A 332 -61.03 21.72 -62.98
N PRO A 333 -60.01 21.83 -62.11
CA PRO A 333 -59.96 21.06 -60.87
C PRO A 333 -61.07 21.47 -59.91
N SER A 334 -61.56 20.50 -59.16
CA SER A 334 -62.34 20.73 -57.95
C SER A 334 -61.38 21.19 -56.86
N SER A 335 -61.72 22.27 -56.15
CA SER A 335 -60.84 22.81 -55.12
C SER A 335 -61.59 23.45 -53.94
N VAL A 336 -60.94 23.46 -52.78
CA VAL A 336 -61.28 24.28 -51.63
C VAL A 336 -60.07 25.09 -51.22
N GLN A 337 -60.21 26.40 -51.12
CA GLN A 337 -59.15 27.32 -50.75
C GLN A 337 -59.49 28.05 -49.45
N ALA A 338 -58.53 28.08 -48.52
CA ALA A 338 -58.61 28.88 -47.31
C ALA A 338 -58.81 30.37 -47.62
N SER A 339 -59.66 31.06 -46.85
CA SER A 339 -59.88 32.50 -47.00
C SER A 339 -58.71 33.32 -46.46
N SER A 340 -57.97 32.80 -45.47
CA SER A 340 -56.78 33.41 -44.86
C SER A 340 -55.63 32.41 -44.68
N SER A 341 -54.44 32.91 -44.37
CA SER A 341 -53.32 32.09 -43.91
C SER A 341 -53.62 31.44 -42.55
N PRO A 342 -53.00 30.30 -42.21
CA PRO A 342 -53.13 29.69 -40.90
C PRO A 342 -52.69 30.64 -39.79
N THR A 343 -53.42 30.64 -38.68
CA THR A 343 -53.09 31.46 -37.50
C THR A 343 -52.08 30.78 -36.57
N THR A 344 -51.88 29.48 -36.73
CA THR A 344 -50.88 28.67 -36.00
C THR A 344 -50.41 27.51 -36.90
N TYR A 345 -49.18 27.04 -36.66
CA TYR A 345 -48.65 25.78 -37.19
C TYR A 345 -48.50 24.71 -36.10
N ASP A 346 -48.76 25.09 -34.84
CA ASP A 346 -48.75 24.20 -33.69
C ASP A 346 -50.16 23.76 -33.32
N PHE A 347 -50.39 22.45 -33.40
CA PHE A 347 -51.64 21.77 -33.06
C PHE A 347 -51.45 20.74 -31.94
N SER A 348 -50.33 20.79 -31.21
CA SER A 348 -50.05 19.86 -30.11
C SER A 348 -51.02 20.02 -28.94
N ASP A 349 -51.35 21.26 -28.57
CA ASP A 349 -52.24 21.58 -27.44
C ASP A 349 -53.73 21.58 -27.82
N THR A 350 -54.07 21.99 -29.04
CA THR A 350 -55.45 22.01 -29.54
C THR A 350 -55.52 21.36 -30.92
N PRO A 351 -55.67 20.02 -30.98
CA PRO A 351 -55.69 19.30 -32.25
C PRO A 351 -56.83 19.74 -33.17
N ALA A 352 -56.52 19.85 -34.46
CA ALA A 352 -57.52 20.14 -35.48
C ALA A 352 -57.92 18.85 -36.19
N VAL A 353 -59.21 18.49 -36.09
CA VAL A 353 -59.77 17.29 -36.73
C VAL A 353 -60.98 17.66 -37.58
N TRP A 354 -60.96 17.30 -38.86
CA TRP A 354 -62.08 17.53 -39.77
C TRP A 354 -62.12 16.46 -40.86
N THR A 355 -63.26 16.29 -41.52
CA THR A 355 -63.41 15.32 -42.62
C THR A 355 -63.57 16.04 -43.94
N ILE A 356 -62.84 15.61 -44.97
CA ILE A 356 -63.01 16.04 -46.36
C ILE A 356 -63.71 14.93 -47.13
N THR A 357 -64.72 15.28 -47.90
CA THR A 357 -65.44 14.36 -48.79
C THR A 357 -65.36 14.84 -50.23
N TYR A 358 -64.97 13.93 -51.14
CA TYR A 358 -64.93 14.19 -52.57
C TYR A 358 -65.43 12.95 -53.32
N ARG A 359 -66.47 13.13 -54.14
CA ARG A 359 -67.09 12.07 -54.96
C ARG A 359 -67.50 10.79 -54.20
N GLY A 360 -67.91 10.92 -52.94
CA GLY A 360 -68.37 9.81 -52.10
C GLY A 360 -67.28 9.16 -51.25
N ASP A 361 -66.00 9.50 -51.49
CA ASP A 361 -64.88 9.09 -50.64
C ASP A 361 -64.63 10.16 -49.56
N SER A 362 -64.59 9.74 -48.30
CA SER A 362 -64.30 10.61 -47.16
C SER A 362 -62.96 10.28 -46.51
N ARG A 363 -62.24 11.30 -46.05
CA ARG A 363 -61.01 11.18 -45.26
C ARG A 363 -61.07 12.12 -44.06
N THR A 364 -60.86 11.57 -42.88
CA THR A 364 -60.67 12.36 -41.66
C THR A 364 -59.21 12.76 -41.58
N ILE A 365 -58.97 14.07 -41.45
CA ILE A 365 -57.65 14.68 -41.30
C ILE A 365 -57.51 15.10 -39.85
N SER A 366 -56.39 14.73 -39.24
CA SER A 366 -56.04 15.09 -37.87
C SER A 366 -54.65 15.72 -37.83
N LEU A 367 -54.55 16.92 -37.24
CA LEU A 367 -53.30 17.59 -36.91
C LEU A 367 -53.19 17.69 -35.39
N ALA A 368 -52.13 17.13 -34.80
CA ALA A 368 -51.95 17.03 -33.35
C ALA A 368 -50.47 17.23 -32.91
N SER A 369 -49.70 18.00 -33.69
CA SER A 369 -48.26 18.22 -33.47
C SER A 369 -47.86 19.63 -33.90
N ASP A 370 -46.64 20.04 -33.56
CA ASP A 370 -46.04 21.27 -34.10
C ASP A 370 -45.39 21.01 -35.46
N PHE A 371 -45.96 21.62 -36.50
CA PHE A 371 -45.48 21.48 -37.88
C PHE A 371 -44.55 22.62 -38.31
N VAL A 372 -44.33 23.62 -37.46
CA VAL A 372 -43.40 24.75 -37.60
C VAL A 372 -43.75 25.75 -38.72
N ASN A 373 -44.23 25.28 -39.88
CA ASN A 373 -44.54 26.11 -41.04
C ASN A 373 -45.61 25.48 -41.97
N MET A 374 -46.00 26.22 -43.00
CA MET A 374 -47.00 25.78 -43.99
C MET A 374 -46.61 24.50 -44.73
N SER A 375 -45.32 24.31 -45.04
CA SER A 375 -44.85 23.12 -45.74
C SER A 375 -45.05 21.85 -44.90
N GLY A 376 -44.80 21.94 -43.59
CA GLY A 376 -45.07 20.87 -42.62
C GLY A 376 -46.55 20.50 -42.58
N VAL A 377 -47.44 21.51 -42.51
CA VAL A 377 -48.90 21.30 -42.53
C VAL A 377 -49.37 20.69 -43.85
N VAL A 378 -48.92 21.21 -44.99
CA VAL A 378 -49.27 20.68 -46.32
C VAL A 378 -48.83 19.22 -46.47
N SER A 379 -47.62 18.89 -46.02
CA SER A 379 -47.09 17.51 -46.06
C SER A 379 -47.95 16.57 -45.20
N ALA A 380 -48.26 16.98 -43.96
CA ALA A 380 -49.08 16.21 -43.04
C ALA A 380 -50.51 15.97 -43.56
N ILE A 381 -51.09 16.94 -44.25
CA ILE A 381 -52.41 16.81 -44.89
C ILE A 381 -52.33 15.88 -46.11
N ASN A 382 -51.32 16.04 -46.96
CA ASN A 382 -51.15 15.19 -48.15
C ASN A 382 -50.98 13.71 -47.80
N ALA A 383 -50.25 13.40 -46.73
CA ALA A 383 -50.11 12.03 -46.24
C ALA A 383 -51.47 11.38 -45.91
N GLN A 384 -52.42 12.18 -45.41
CA GLN A 384 -53.75 11.72 -44.98
C GLN A 384 -54.80 11.78 -46.11
N LEU A 385 -54.55 12.56 -47.17
CA LEU A 385 -55.38 12.63 -48.38
C LEU A 385 -55.09 11.52 -49.40
N SER A 386 -54.12 10.65 -49.12
CA SER A 386 -53.72 9.59 -50.06
C SER A 386 -54.92 8.76 -50.57
N GLY A 387 -54.99 8.62 -51.89
CA GLY A 387 -56.01 7.82 -52.58
C GLY A 387 -57.38 8.49 -52.80
N ILE A 388 -57.66 9.68 -52.25
CA ILE A 388 -58.94 10.40 -52.52
C ILE A 388 -58.91 11.21 -53.83
N GLY A 389 -57.73 11.39 -54.43
CA GLY A 389 -57.55 12.15 -55.67
C GLY A 389 -57.45 13.67 -55.49
N LEU A 390 -57.21 14.13 -54.26
CA LEU A 390 -56.95 15.53 -53.91
C LEU A 390 -55.56 15.68 -53.29
N THR A 391 -54.95 16.85 -53.47
CA THR A 391 -53.69 17.22 -52.82
C THR A 391 -53.82 18.59 -52.16
N ALA A 392 -53.24 18.72 -50.98
CA ALA A 392 -52.97 20.00 -50.33
C ALA A 392 -51.75 20.67 -50.95
N GLN A 393 -51.81 21.99 -51.09
CA GLN A 393 -50.77 22.84 -51.66
C GLN A 393 -50.79 24.18 -50.94
N ASP A 394 -49.64 24.83 -50.86
CA ASP A 394 -49.56 26.23 -50.45
C ASP A 394 -49.84 27.12 -51.66
N ASN A 395 -50.86 27.97 -51.55
CA ASN A 395 -51.19 28.97 -52.55
C ASN A 395 -51.06 30.38 -51.95
N SER A 396 -49.84 30.92 -52.01
CA SER A 396 -49.48 32.25 -51.48
C SER A 396 -49.80 32.41 -50.00
N GLY A 397 -49.38 31.44 -49.19
CA GLY A 397 -49.57 31.42 -47.73
C GLY A 397 -50.94 30.90 -47.29
N ARG A 398 -51.77 30.39 -48.20
CA ARG A 398 -53.11 29.87 -47.91
C ARG A 398 -53.22 28.41 -48.36
N LEU A 399 -53.84 27.58 -47.53
CA LEU A 399 -54.05 26.18 -47.84
C LEU A 399 -55.04 26.03 -48.99
N LEU A 400 -54.61 25.38 -50.07
CA LEU A 400 -55.43 24.96 -51.19
C LEU A 400 -55.48 23.44 -51.22
N ILE A 401 -56.67 22.84 -51.26
CA ILE A 401 -56.84 21.41 -51.50
C ILE A 401 -57.55 21.26 -52.83
N ALA A 402 -56.89 20.66 -53.81
CA ALA A 402 -57.38 20.58 -55.18
C ALA A 402 -57.00 19.26 -55.86
N GLU A 403 -57.71 18.93 -56.94
CA GLU A 403 -57.24 17.91 -57.89
C GLU A 403 -55.88 18.33 -58.47
N PRO A 404 -54.82 17.51 -58.33
CA PRO A 404 -53.45 17.95 -58.63
C PRO A 404 -53.17 18.11 -60.13
N TYR A 405 -53.73 17.23 -60.97
CA TYR A 405 -53.43 17.16 -62.41
C TYR A 405 -54.64 16.69 -63.23
N SER A 406 -54.67 17.07 -64.51
CA SER A 406 -55.61 16.54 -65.52
C SER A 406 -55.25 15.08 -65.89
N PRO A 407 -56.22 14.19 -66.23
CA PRO A 407 -57.64 14.45 -66.44
C PRO A 407 -58.40 14.71 -65.15
N TYR A 408 -58.97 15.92 -65.04
CA TYR A 408 -59.78 16.29 -63.89
C TYR A 408 -61.05 15.45 -63.88
N LYS A 409 -61.41 14.99 -62.70
CA LYS A 409 -62.62 14.21 -62.45
C LYS A 409 -63.81 15.12 -62.19
N GLY A 410 -63.59 16.33 -61.68
CA GLY A 410 -64.66 17.30 -61.36
C GLY A 410 -65.58 16.83 -60.23
N GLY A 411 -66.38 17.73 -59.67
CA GLY A 411 -67.32 17.43 -58.59
C GLY A 411 -67.16 18.32 -57.35
N ALA A 412 -68.11 18.23 -56.42
CA ALA A 412 -68.09 19.05 -55.21
C ALA A 412 -67.15 18.46 -54.16
N ILE A 413 -66.33 19.31 -53.55
CA ILE A 413 -65.61 19.02 -52.31
C ILE A 413 -66.46 19.57 -51.15
N SER A 414 -66.65 18.77 -50.11
CA SER A 414 -67.28 19.22 -48.86
C SER A 414 -66.40 18.91 -47.66
N GLN A 415 -66.54 19.68 -46.59
CA GLN A 415 -65.79 19.50 -45.34
C GLN A 415 -66.73 19.54 -44.13
N SER A 416 -66.44 18.76 -43.09
CA SER A 416 -67.14 18.82 -41.80
C SER A 416 -66.34 19.66 -40.80
N ASN A 417 -66.87 20.79 -40.32
CA ASN A 417 -66.21 21.64 -39.31
C ASN A 417 -64.79 22.06 -39.72
N ALA A 418 -64.64 22.71 -40.89
CA ALA A 418 -63.36 23.21 -41.37
C ALA A 418 -62.67 24.08 -40.31
N PRO A 419 -61.45 23.75 -39.84
CA PRO A 419 -60.81 24.48 -38.75
C PRO A 419 -60.52 25.92 -39.15
N VAL A 420 -61.08 26.88 -38.41
CA VAL A 420 -60.90 28.32 -38.67
C VAL A 420 -59.42 28.70 -38.62
N THR A 421 -58.64 28.03 -37.77
CA THR A 421 -57.19 28.22 -37.64
C THR A 421 -56.40 27.85 -38.90
N LEU A 422 -56.95 27.03 -39.81
CA LEU A 422 -56.32 26.61 -41.07
C LEU A 422 -56.98 27.25 -42.31
N PHE A 423 -58.30 27.32 -42.33
CA PHE A 423 -59.08 27.75 -43.50
C PHE A 423 -59.59 29.18 -43.44
N GLY A 424 -59.48 29.86 -42.28
CA GLY A 424 -60.11 31.16 -42.07
C GLY A 424 -61.64 31.09 -42.00
N VAL A 425 -62.29 32.25 -41.91
CA VAL A 425 -63.75 32.35 -41.93
C VAL A 425 -64.21 32.41 -43.39
N GLY A 426 -64.88 31.35 -43.87
CA GLY A 426 -65.46 31.28 -45.22
C GLY A 426 -64.52 30.81 -46.34
N PRO A 427 -64.02 29.56 -46.32
CA PRO A 427 -63.22 29.01 -47.43
C PRO A 427 -63.99 28.99 -48.75
N VAL A 428 -63.28 29.20 -49.85
CA VAL A 428 -63.84 29.28 -51.21
C VAL A 428 -63.82 27.89 -51.84
N TYR A 429 -65.00 27.38 -52.19
CA TYR A 429 -65.16 26.11 -52.89
C TYR A 429 -65.39 26.35 -54.38
N THR A 430 -64.65 25.65 -55.23
CA THR A 430 -64.84 25.63 -56.68
C THR A 430 -65.16 24.20 -57.09
N VAL A 431 -66.36 24.02 -57.67
CA VAL A 431 -66.77 22.73 -58.24
C VAL A 431 -66.11 22.58 -59.60
N GLY A 432 -65.22 21.60 -59.72
CA GLY A 432 -64.50 21.33 -60.95
C GLY A 432 -65.36 20.67 -62.03
N THR A 433 -64.96 20.81 -63.29
CA THR A 433 -65.57 20.08 -64.42
C THR A 433 -64.60 19.03 -64.95
N ALA A 434 -65.13 17.86 -65.33
CA ALA A 434 -64.30 16.74 -65.77
C ALA A 434 -63.61 17.01 -67.12
N SER A 435 -62.37 16.57 -67.26
CA SER A 435 -61.61 16.58 -68.52
C SER A 435 -62.09 15.47 -69.47
N ALA A 436 -61.99 15.70 -70.78
CA ALA A 436 -62.30 14.71 -71.80
C ALA A 436 -61.01 14.01 -72.31
N GLY A 437 -60.97 12.68 -72.23
CA GLY A 437 -59.78 11.87 -72.58
C GLY A 437 -58.66 11.94 -71.54
N GLY A 438 -57.54 11.23 -71.77
CA GLY A 438 -56.40 11.09 -70.86
C GLY A 438 -56.26 9.70 -70.24
N VAL A 439 -55.07 9.35 -69.74
CA VAL A 439 -54.80 8.09 -69.04
C VAL A 439 -54.33 8.43 -67.62
N ALA A 440 -55.00 7.85 -66.62
CA ALA A 440 -54.66 8.06 -65.23
C ALA A 440 -53.25 7.53 -64.90
N GLU A 441 -52.65 8.12 -63.88
CA GLU A 441 -51.39 7.65 -63.30
C GLU A 441 -51.46 6.15 -62.97
N ARG A 442 -50.39 5.43 -63.28
CA ARG A 442 -50.21 4.03 -62.87
C ARG A 442 -48.93 3.91 -62.06
N GLU A 443 -49.09 3.61 -60.77
CA GLU A 443 -47.97 3.33 -59.88
C GLU A 443 -47.15 2.13 -60.36
N ALA A 444 -45.85 2.15 -60.04
CA ALA A 444 -45.01 0.97 -60.22
C ALA A 444 -45.50 -0.15 -59.31
N PHE A 445 -45.50 -1.39 -59.80
CA PHE A 445 -45.86 -2.55 -58.98
C PHE A 445 -45.00 -3.77 -59.27
N ILE A 446 -44.91 -4.67 -58.29
CA ILE A 446 -44.29 -5.99 -58.41
C ILE A 446 -45.26 -7.08 -57.96
N THR A 447 -45.02 -8.30 -58.43
CA THR A 447 -45.54 -9.53 -57.81
C THR A 447 -44.37 -10.40 -57.36
N LEU A 448 -44.56 -11.17 -56.29
CA LEU A 448 -43.51 -12.00 -55.70
C LEU A 448 -43.87 -13.49 -55.78
N ARG A 449 -42.85 -14.35 -55.80
CA ARG A 449 -42.97 -15.81 -55.71
C ARG A 449 -41.95 -16.38 -54.74
N TYR A 450 -42.24 -17.55 -54.19
CA TYR A 450 -41.23 -18.35 -53.49
C TYR A 450 -40.17 -18.86 -54.45
N GLU A 451 -38.99 -19.24 -53.95
CA GLU A 451 -37.94 -19.83 -54.79
C GLU A 451 -38.36 -21.14 -55.47
N SER A 452 -39.34 -21.85 -54.90
CA SER A 452 -39.99 -23.01 -55.50
C SER A 452 -40.82 -22.70 -56.76
N GLY A 453 -41.03 -21.42 -57.08
CA GLY A 453 -41.85 -20.94 -58.18
C GLY A 453 -43.32 -20.69 -57.83
N ALA A 454 -43.76 -21.06 -56.62
CA ALA A 454 -45.13 -20.84 -56.17
C ALA A 454 -45.42 -19.35 -55.95
N PRO A 455 -46.60 -18.82 -56.36
CA PRO A 455 -47.00 -17.43 -56.10
C PRO A 455 -47.00 -17.10 -54.60
N PHE A 456 -46.57 -15.88 -54.25
CA PHE A 456 -46.68 -15.36 -52.89
C PHE A 456 -48.04 -14.66 -52.69
N ALA A 457 -48.80 -15.08 -51.67
CA ALA A 457 -50.17 -14.63 -51.42
C ALA A 457 -50.48 -14.41 -49.92
N GLY A 458 -49.59 -13.73 -49.20
CA GLY A 458 -49.61 -13.67 -47.72
C GLY A 458 -49.93 -12.31 -47.08
N LEU A 459 -50.24 -11.26 -47.85
CA LEU A 459 -50.44 -9.91 -47.31
C LEU A 459 -51.91 -9.48 -47.37
N ASN A 460 -52.33 -8.68 -46.39
CA ASN A 460 -53.67 -8.10 -46.34
C ASN A 460 -53.84 -7.01 -47.42
N ASP A 461 -55.02 -6.97 -48.03
CA ASP A 461 -55.40 -5.97 -49.04
C ASP A 461 -55.42 -4.55 -48.43
N GLY A 462 -55.05 -3.53 -49.22
CA GLY A 462 -55.00 -2.13 -48.76
C GLY A 462 -53.59 -1.58 -48.51
N ALA A 463 -53.51 -0.44 -47.80
CA ALA A 463 -52.23 0.20 -47.50
C ALA A 463 -51.51 -0.55 -46.39
N GLN A 464 -50.28 -0.99 -46.67
CA GLN A 464 -49.47 -1.79 -45.78
C GLN A 464 -48.08 -1.15 -45.62
N ARG A 465 -47.60 -1.04 -44.38
CA ARG A 465 -46.27 -0.51 -44.06
C ARG A 465 -45.30 -1.68 -43.89
N MET A 466 -44.30 -1.76 -44.77
CA MET A 466 -43.39 -2.90 -44.86
C MET A 466 -42.03 -2.49 -45.42
N SER A 467 -40.99 -3.28 -45.17
CA SER A 467 -39.67 -3.08 -45.80
C SER A 467 -39.40 -4.16 -46.85
N ILE A 468 -38.86 -3.76 -47.99
CA ILE A 468 -38.45 -4.68 -49.06
C ILE A 468 -37.09 -4.24 -49.60
N GLY A 469 -36.14 -5.17 -49.65
CA GLY A 469 -34.81 -4.93 -50.20
C GLY A 469 -34.23 -6.16 -50.89
N TYR A 470 -33.02 -6.03 -51.42
CA TYR A 470 -32.24 -7.19 -51.90
C TYR A 470 -32.11 -8.23 -50.79
N ARG A 471 -32.02 -9.53 -51.12
CA ARG A 471 -31.86 -10.65 -50.17
C ARG A 471 -30.98 -10.29 -48.96
N GLY A 472 -31.57 -10.40 -47.77
CA GLY A 472 -30.98 -10.10 -46.47
C GLY A 472 -30.92 -8.62 -46.09
N GLN A 473 -31.36 -7.70 -46.96
CA GLN A 473 -31.33 -6.25 -46.76
C GLN A 473 -29.94 -5.75 -46.28
N ARG A 474 -28.90 -6.28 -46.92
CA ARG A 474 -27.49 -6.08 -46.54
C ARG A 474 -26.86 -4.92 -47.28
N TYR A 475 -26.08 -4.15 -46.54
CA TYR A 475 -25.32 -3.01 -47.05
C TYR A 475 -23.91 -3.02 -46.46
N ARG A 476 -22.92 -2.54 -47.22
CA ARG A 476 -21.55 -2.35 -46.74
C ARG A 476 -21.29 -0.88 -46.47
N ILE A 477 -20.72 -0.55 -45.31
CA ILE A 477 -20.32 0.82 -44.96
C ILE A 477 -19.17 1.25 -45.88
N ALA A 478 -19.35 2.33 -46.63
CA ALA A 478 -18.35 2.93 -47.51
C ALA A 478 -17.61 4.11 -46.86
N SER A 479 -18.30 4.88 -46.01
CA SER A 479 -17.70 5.90 -45.15
C SER A 479 -18.52 6.07 -43.88
N LEU A 480 -17.88 6.57 -42.82
CA LEU A 480 -18.51 6.95 -41.56
C LEU A 480 -18.02 8.35 -41.19
N ASP A 481 -18.93 9.30 -40.97
CA ASP A 481 -18.63 10.67 -40.55
C ASP A 481 -19.63 11.11 -39.47
N ALA A 482 -19.15 11.14 -38.22
CA ALA A 482 -19.95 11.41 -37.03
C ALA A 482 -21.27 10.60 -37.00
N LEU A 483 -22.41 11.25 -37.26
CA LEU A 483 -23.75 10.66 -37.22
C LEU A 483 -24.26 10.22 -38.60
N THR A 484 -23.44 10.29 -39.64
CA THR A 484 -23.81 9.90 -41.01
C THR A 484 -22.88 8.81 -41.53
N MET A 485 -23.45 7.72 -42.04
CA MET A 485 -22.72 6.73 -42.82
C MET A 485 -23.11 6.81 -44.30
N THR A 486 -22.21 6.45 -45.19
CA THR A 486 -22.57 6.10 -46.58
C THR A 486 -22.53 4.59 -46.77
N VAL A 487 -23.48 4.06 -47.53
CA VAL A 487 -23.64 2.62 -47.72
C VAL A 487 -23.64 2.19 -49.18
N GLN A 488 -23.19 0.96 -49.42
CA GLN A 488 -23.26 0.27 -50.70
C GLN A 488 -24.16 -0.97 -50.55
N ARG A 489 -25.25 -1.06 -51.32
CA ARG A 489 -26.13 -2.23 -51.31
C ARG A 489 -25.39 -3.48 -51.80
N LEU A 490 -25.59 -4.62 -51.15
CA LEU A 490 -25.05 -5.91 -51.57
C LEU A 490 -26.12 -6.74 -52.26
N ASN A 491 -25.75 -7.44 -53.33
CA ASN A 491 -26.62 -8.41 -53.99
C ASN A 491 -26.70 -9.75 -53.21
N ASP A 492 -27.45 -10.72 -53.72
CA ASP A 492 -27.62 -12.02 -53.07
C ASP A 492 -26.31 -12.82 -52.97
N ALA A 493 -25.40 -12.64 -53.93
CA ALA A 493 -24.04 -13.21 -53.90
C ALA A 493 -23.06 -12.44 -52.99
N GLY A 494 -23.47 -11.34 -52.36
CA GLY A 494 -22.62 -10.53 -51.46
C GLY A 494 -21.68 -9.55 -52.16
N ASN A 495 -21.83 -9.35 -53.47
CA ASN A 495 -21.09 -8.34 -54.25
C ASN A 495 -21.80 -6.99 -54.19
N VAL A 496 -21.05 -5.89 -54.35
CA VAL A 496 -21.61 -4.54 -54.41
C VAL A 496 -22.49 -4.38 -55.66
N ASP A 497 -23.72 -3.91 -55.45
CA ASP A 497 -24.67 -3.62 -56.51
C ASP A 497 -24.43 -2.22 -57.08
N SER A 498 -23.66 -2.15 -58.18
CA SER A 498 -23.32 -0.90 -58.86
C SER A 498 -24.51 -0.23 -59.59
N GLY A 499 -25.65 -0.93 -59.72
CA GLY A 499 -26.85 -0.40 -60.39
C GLY A 499 -27.78 0.37 -59.44
N TRP A 500 -27.47 0.41 -58.14
CA TRP A 500 -28.30 1.06 -57.13
C TRP A 500 -27.84 2.49 -56.83
N SER A 501 -28.73 3.46 -57.02
CA SER A 501 -28.46 4.90 -56.82
C SER A 501 -28.72 5.40 -55.38
N GLY A 502 -29.10 4.52 -54.46
CA GLY A 502 -29.40 4.86 -53.07
C GLY A 502 -30.90 4.94 -52.74
N PHE A 503 -31.19 5.39 -51.51
CA PHE A 503 -32.53 5.58 -50.96
C PHE A 503 -33.17 6.89 -51.41
N ALA A 504 -34.48 6.88 -51.62
CA ALA A 504 -35.28 8.10 -51.71
C ALA A 504 -35.29 8.86 -50.37
N ALA A 505 -35.22 10.19 -50.45
CA ALA A 505 -35.11 11.07 -49.29
C ALA A 505 -36.32 10.93 -48.34
N ARG A 506 -36.11 10.48 -47.10
CA ARG A 506 -37.15 10.37 -46.06
C ARG A 506 -36.59 10.23 -44.65
N THR A 507 -37.41 10.55 -43.66
CA THR A 507 -37.14 10.29 -42.24
C THR A 507 -37.99 9.12 -41.75
N LEU A 508 -37.39 8.17 -41.04
CA LEU A 508 -38.02 6.98 -40.49
C LEU A 508 -37.91 6.96 -38.97
N LEU A 509 -39.02 6.66 -38.29
CA LEU A 509 -39.05 6.45 -36.84
C LEU A 509 -39.06 4.95 -36.48
N ASP A 510 -39.39 4.10 -37.45
CA ASP A 510 -39.63 2.67 -37.31
C ASP A 510 -38.65 1.85 -38.14
N PHE A 511 -37.36 2.08 -37.92
CA PHE A 511 -36.27 1.40 -38.63
C PHE A 511 -35.65 0.29 -37.77
N ALA A 512 -34.93 -0.64 -38.42
CA ALA A 512 -34.00 -1.53 -37.72
C ALA A 512 -32.65 -1.51 -38.44
N LEU A 513 -31.59 -1.14 -37.72
CA LEU A 513 -30.24 -1.03 -38.25
C LEU A 513 -29.26 -1.68 -37.29
N GLY A 514 -28.64 -2.77 -37.75
CA GLY A 514 -27.72 -3.57 -36.95
C GLY A 514 -26.73 -4.35 -37.80
N SER A 515 -25.86 -5.10 -37.16
CA SER A 515 -24.86 -5.93 -37.78
C SER A 515 -24.85 -7.31 -37.12
N ASP A 516 -25.04 -8.35 -37.95
CA ASP A 516 -24.84 -9.75 -37.58
C ASP A 516 -23.35 -10.14 -37.67
N PHE A 517 -22.48 -9.22 -38.08
CA PHE A 517 -21.05 -9.44 -38.14
C PHE A 517 -20.49 -9.52 -36.72
N VAL A 518 -19.91 -10.68 -36.39
CA VAL A 518 -19.00 -10.85 -35.26
C VAL A 518 -17.79 -9.96 -35.55
N GLY A 519 -17.75 -8.77 -34.95
CA GLY A 519 -16.49 -8.02 -34.83
C GLY A 519 -15.40 -8.93 -34.26
N SER A 520 -14.13 -8.52 -34.36
CA SER A 520 -13.01 -9.22 -33.71
C SER A 520 -13.44 -9.75 -32.33
N LEU A 521 -13.39 -11.08 -32.14
CA LEU A 521 -13.75 -11.74 -30.88
C LEU A 521 -13.21 -10.91 -29.72
N ASN A 522 -14.08 -10.51 -28.78
CA ASN A 522 -13.63 -9.73 -27.64
C ASN A 522 -12.89 -10.65 -26.66
N TRP A 523 -11.81 -10.17 -26.05
CA TRP A 523 -10.96 -10.94 -25.14
C TRP A 523 -10.65 -10.10 -23.90
N LEU A 524 -10.62 -10.74 -22.73
CA LEU A 524 -9.98 -10.17 -21.55
C LEU A 524 -8.47 -10.23 -21.73
N GLY A 525 -7.80 -9.09 -21.59
CA GLY A 525 -6.38 -8.93 -21.88
C GLY A 525 -6.13 -8.40 -23.31
N SER A 526 -4.96 -8.60 -23.91
CA SER A 526 -3.85 -9.45 -23.43
C SER A 526 -3.07 -8.86 -22.26
N PHE A 527 -2.81 -9.69 -21.26
CA PHE A 527 -1.93 -9.36 -20.14
C PHE A 527 -0.58 -10.07 -20.30
N MET A 528 0.49 -9.45 -19.81
CA MET A 528 1.80 -10.08 -19.73
C MET A 528 1.84 -11.00 -18.51
N GLY A 529 2.20 -12.27 -18.72
CA GLY A 529 2.27 -13.27 -17.65
C GLY A 529 3.52 -13.18 -16.79
N THR A 530 4.56 -12.45 -17.22
CA THR A 530 5.82 -12.25 -16.49
C THR A 530 6.20 -10.76 -16.46
N PRO A 531 6.96 -10.31 -15.44
CA PRO A 531 7.47 -8.95 -15.40
C PRO A 531 8.48 -8.68 -16.53
N GLU A 532 8.86 -7.41 -16.69
CA GLU A 532 9.85 -7.02 -17.68
C GLU A 532 11.19 -7.71 -17.39
N GLN A 533 11.78 -8.34 -18.42
CA GLN A 533 13.05 -9.10 -18.36
C GLN A 533 13.01 -10.53 -17.82
N GLU A 534 11.87 -11.02 -17.32
CA GLU A 534 11.76 -12.40 -16.81
C GLU A 534 11.13 -13.37 -17.81
N LEU A 535 11.62 -14.62 -17.82
CA LEU A 535 11.12 -15.72 -18.66
C LEU A 535 10.56 -16.86 -17.80
N THR A 536 9.42 -17.40 -18.20
CA THR A 536 8.79 -18.57 -17.56
C THR A 536 8.51 -19.68 -18.56
N ASP A 537 8.46 -20.91 -18.07
CA ASP A 537 7.95 -22.06 -18.81
C ASP A 537 6.65 -22.64 -18.22
N THR A 538 6.13 -22.05 -17.14
CA THR A 538 4.99 -22.61 -16.40
C THR A 538 4.07 -21.49 -15.93
N LEU A 539 2.79 -21.60 -16.28
CA LEU A 539 1.74 -20.67 -15.90
C LEU A 539 0.65 -21.37 -15.11
N GLU A 540 -0.01 -20.63 -14.24
CA GLU A 540 -1.28 -21.04 -13.66
C GLU A 540 -2.32 -19.93 -13.85
N TYR A 541 -3.55 -20.32 -14.12
CA TYR A 541 -4.68 -19.40 -14.19
C TYR A 541 -5.92 -20.02 -13.57
N ASP A 542 -6.74 -19.17 -12.97
CA ASP A 542 -7.85 -19.58 -12.12
C ASP A 542 -9.18 -19.12 -12.69
N PHE A 543 -10.19 -19.98 -12.62
CA PHE A 543 -11.58 -19.64 -12.93
C PHE A 543 -12.46 -19.82 -11.72
N TYR A 544 -13.28 -18.81 -11.42
CA TYR A 544 -14.18 -18.82 -10.27
C TYR A 544 -15.63 -18.60 -10.70
N LEU A 545 -16.52 -19.45 -10.19
CA LEU A 545 -17.95 -19.49 -10.47
C LEU A 545 -18.70 -19.30 -9.14
N PRO A 546 -18.96 -18.05 -8.71
CA PRO A 546 -19.49 -17.78 -7.36
C PRO A 546 -20.90 -18.32 -7.12
N ALA A 547 -21.71 -18.45 -8.17
CA ALA A 547 -23.07 -18.98 -8.09
C ALA A 547 -23.16 -20.48 -8.47
N GLY A 548 -22.01 -21.15 -8.51
CA GLY A 548 -21.89 -22.51 -9.06
C GLY A 548 -22.15 -22.56 -10.56
N LEU A 549 -22.47 -23.77 -11.04
CA LEU A 549 -22.79 -24.04 -12.44
C LEU A 549 -23.92 -25.08 -12.51
N ALA A 550 -25.06 -24.66 -13.03
CA ALA A 550 -26.27 -25.49 -13.13
C ALA A 550 -27.29 -24.88 -14.11
N TRP A 551 -28.18 -25.72 -14.64
CA TRP A 551 -29.31 -25.29 -15.46
C TRP A 551 -30.64 -25.81 -14.91
N TYR A 552 -31.69 -24.98 -14.94
CA TYR A 552 -33.03 -25.30 -14.47
C TYR A 552 -34.04 -25.50 -15.60
N LYS A 553 -34.74 -26.64 -15.55
CA LYS A 553 -35.94 -26.84 -16.38
C LYS A 553 -37.09 -25.97 -15.87
N ARG A 554 -38.08 -25.72 -16.74
CA ARG A 554 -39.34 -25.00 -16.38
C ARG A 554 -40.11 -25.64 -15.21
N ASN A 555 -39.84 -26.90 -14.87
CA ASN A 555 -40.43 -27.63 -13.75
C ASN A 555 -39.54 -27.62 -12.48
N GLY A 556 -38.49 -26.80 -12.43
CA GLY A 556 -37.62 -26.65 -11.27
C GLY A 556 -36.53 -27.74 -11.12
N HIS A 557 -36.49 -28.76 -11.98
CA HIS A 557 -35.44 -29.78 -11.89
C HIS A 557 -34.08 -29.26 -12.38
N ARG A 558 -33.07 -29.36 -11.51
CA ARG A 558 -31.67 -29.04 -11.78
C ARG A 558 -31.02 -30.05 -12.73
N ARG A 559 -30.19 -29.54 -13.64
CA ARG A 559 -29.36 -30.29 -14.60
C ARG A 559 -27.96 -29.67 -14.66
N ALA A 560 -27.07 -30.36 -15.37
CA ALA A 560 -25.71 -29.86 -15.54
C ALA A 560 -25.70 -28.65 -16.48
N GLY A 561 -25.09 -27.56 -16.04
CA GLY A 561 -24.72 -26.44 -16.91
C GLY A 561 -23.34 -26.71 -17.52
N THR A 562 -23.05 -26.10 -18.67
CA THR A 562 -21.72 -26.16 -19.30
C THR A 562 -21.27 -24.77 -19.70
N VAL A 563 -20.04 -24.41 -19.35
CA VAL A 563 -19.37 -23.21 -19.84
C VAL A 563 -18.06 -23.61 -20.51
N ILE A 564 -17.79 -23.01 -21.68
CA ILE A 564 -16.55 -23.20 -22.43
C ILE A 564 -15.75 -21.91 -22.37
N VAL A 565 -14.51 -22.00 -21.90
CA VAL A 565 -13.57 -20.88 -21.81
C VAL A 565 -12.36 -21.17 -22.70
N HIS A 566 -11.97 -20.16 -23.47
CA HIS A 566 -10.79 -20.17 -24.31
C HIS A 566 -9.67 -19.36 -23.66
N VAL A 567 -8.51 -19.97 -23.51
CA VAL A 567 -7.29 -19.34 -23.00
C VAL A 567 -6.28 -19.30 -24.13
N ASN A 568 -6.04 -18.12 -24.66
CA ASN A 568 -5.06 -17.91 -25.71
C ASN A 568 -3.73 -17.47 -25.11
N TRP A 569 -2.64 -18.03 -25.65
CA TRP A 569 -1.28 -17.67 -25.26
C TRP A 569 -0.33 -17.58 -26.45
N ARG A 570 0.69 -16.73 -26.34
CA ARG A 570 1.80 -16.64 -27.30
C ARG A 570 3.04 -16.04 -26.65
N ASP A 571 4.19 -16.19 -27.29
CA ASP A 571 5.41 -15.47 -26.92
C ASP A 571 5.32 -14.01 -27.38
N ALA A 572 5.41 -13.07 -26.42
CA ALA A 572 5.37 -11.63 -26.69
C ALA A 572 6.53 -11.16 -27.57
N ALA A 573 7.70 -11.80 -27.45
CA ALA A 573 8.91 -11.40 -28.18
C ALA A 573 8.87 -11.84 -29.64
N VAL A 574 8.28 -13.00 -29.93
CA VAL A 574 8.12 -13.53 -31.30
C VAL A 574 6.89 -12.93 -31.97
N GLY A 575 5.79 -12.76 -31.23
CA GLY A 575 4.50 -12.37 -31.78
C GLY A 575 3.85 -13.47 -32.64
N GLY A 576 2.93 -13.08 -33.53
CA GLY A 576 2.26 -14.00 -34.45
C GLY A 576 0.96 -14.63 -33.90
N ALA A 577 0.65 -15.83 -34.42
CA ALA A 577 -0.61 -16.54 -34.14
C ALA A 577 -0.71 -16.97 -32.67
N TRP A 578 -1.94 -16.94 -32.15
CA TRP A 578 -2.21 -17.37 -30.78
C TRP A 578 -2.39 -18.88 -30.71
N ASN A 579 -1.74 -19.52 -29.75
CA ASN A 579 -2.10 -20.86 -29.32
C ASN A 579 -3.38 -20.77 -28.47
N ASN A 580 -4.25 -21.76 -28.55
CA ASN A 580 -5.55 -21.76 -27.87
C ASN A 580 -5.69 -23.04 -27.03
N VAL A 581 -6.02 -22.87 -25.75
CA VAL A 581 -6.38 -23.94 -24.83
C VAL A 581 -7.86 -23.78 -24.50
N VAL A 582 -8.63 -24.86 -24.65
CA VAL A 582 -10.08 -24.85 -24.42
C VAL A 582 -10.39 -25.64 -23.15
N HIS A 583 -11.08 -25.01 -22.22
CA HIS A 583 -11.58 -25.64 -21.00
C HIS A 583 -13.10 -25.74 -21.05
N THR A 584 -13.61 -26.96 -21.02
CA THR A 584 -15.04 -27.24 -20.91
C THR A 584 -15.36 -27.61 -19.47
N ILE A 585 -16.06 -26.71 -18.76
CA ILE A 585 -16.46 -26.90 -17.38
C ILE A 585 -17.93 -27.30 -17.38
N THR A 586 -18.24 -28.49 -16.85
CA THR A 586 -19.61 -29.02 -16.76
C THR A 586 -19.87 -29.50 -15.33
N GLU A 587 -20.87 -28.90 -14.67
CA GLU A 587 -21.21 -29.20 -13.28
C GLU A 587 -22.72 -29.08 -13.05
N SER A 588 -23.21 -29.62 -11.92
CA SER A 588 -24.62 -29.51 -11.52
C SER A 588 -24.77 -29.16 -10.04
N THR A 589 -24.28 -27.97 -9.68
CA THR A 589 -24.29 -27.45 -8.30
C THR A 589 -24.51 -25.94 -8.29
N GLU A 590 -25.10 -25.43 -7.21
CA GLU A 590 -25.24 -23.99 -6.93
C GLU A 590 -24.17 -23.47 -5.97
N ASP A 591 -23.38 -24.39 -5.40
CA ASP A 591 -22.27 -24.02 -4.52
C ASP A 591 -21.17 -23.38 -5.38
N ALA A 592 -20.48 -22.39 -4.82
CA ALA A 592 -19.37 -21.75 -5.50
C ALA A 592 -18.29 -22.78 -5.90
N LEU A 593 -17.73 -22.61 -7.09
CA LEU A 593 -16.69 -23.48 -7.64
C LEU A 593 -15.50 -22.65 -8.08
N GLY A 594 -14.30 -23.16 -7.86
CA GLY A 594 -13.05 -22.60 -8.37
C GLY A 594 -12.20 -23.66 -9.03
N PHE A 595 -11.43 -23.28 -10.06
CA PHE A 595 -10.56 -24.18 -10.79
C PHE A 595 -9.22 -23.51 -10.99
N THR A 596 -8.12 -24.19 -10.63
CA THR A 596 -6.75 -23.78 -10.97
C THR A 596 -6.21 -24.70 -12.05
N PHE A 597 -5.80 -24.14 -13.18
CA PHE A 597 -5.21 -24.88 -14.29
C PHE A 597 -3.73 -24.53 -14.42
N THR A 598 -2.87 -25.54 -14.59
CA THR A 598 -1.44 -25.36 -14.86
C THR A 598 -1.17 -25.61 -16.34
N LEU A 599 -0.44 -24.68 -16.98
CA LEU A 599 -0.02 -24.75 -18.37
C LEU A 599 1.51 -24.78 -18.44
N LYS A 600 2.07 -25.86 -19.01
CA LYS A 600 3.49 -25.95 -19.34
C LYS A 600 3.72 -25.41 -20.75
N LEU A 601 4.58 -24.40 -20.87
CA LEU A 601 4.98 -23.80 -22.13
C LEU A 601 6.11 -24.64 -22.78
N PRO A 602 6.21 -24.63 -24.12
CA PRO A 602 7.18 -25.47 -24.83
C PRO A 602 8.65 -25.08 -24.57
N TYR A 603 8.90 -23.83 -24.20
CA TYR A 603 10.21 -23.30 -23.80
C TYR A 603 10.00 -22.08 -22.91
N ARG A 604 11.08 -21.56 -22.29
CA ARG A 604 11.02 -20.36 -21.46
C ARG A 604 10.78 -19.11 -22.32
N MET A 605 9.69 -18.40 -22.08
CA MET A 605 9.26 -17.23 -22.88
C MET A 605 8.64 -16.14 -22.01
N ARG A 606 8.28 -15.00 -22.63
CA ARG A 606 7.40 -13.97 -22.05
C ARG A 606 5.97 -14.18 -22.56
N PRO A 607 5.11 -14.91 -21.83
CA PRO A 607 3.79 -15.25 -22.33
C PRO A 607 2.86 -14.04 -22.27
N GLN A 608 2.21 -13.72 -23.40
CA GLN A 608 0.98 -12.93 -23.39
C GLN A 608 -0.20 -13.87 -23.27
N ILE A 609 -1.13 -13.58 -22.36
CA ILE A 609 -2.32 -14.38 -22.10
C ILE A 609 -3.57 -13.53 -22.30
N ARG A 610 -4.59 -14.10 -22.96
CA ARG A 610 -5.92 -13.51 -23.06
C ARG A 610 -6.99 -14.58 -22.95
N VAL A 611 -8.13 -14.23 -22.38
CA VAL A 611 -9.21 -15.18 -22.08
C VAL A 611 -10.53 -14.71 -22.65
N ARG A 612 -11.37 -15.62 -23.13
CA ARG A 612 -12.77 -15.34 -23.47
C ARG A 612 -13.66 -16.52 -23.11
N ARG A 613 -14.97 -16.28 -22.92
CA ARG A 613 -15.97 -17.36 -22.97
C ARG A 613 -16.48 -17.56 -24.39
N ASP A 614 -17.01 -18.74 -24.67
CA ASP A 614 -17.47 -19.11 -26.01
C ASP A 614 -18.85 -18.52 -26.36
N ALA A 615 -19.83 -18.63 -25.46
CA ALA A 615 -21.20 -18.17 -25.65
C ALA A 615 -21.59 -17.10 -24.61
N PRO A 616 -22.49 -16.15 -24.92
CA PRO A 616 -23.02 -15.19 -23.94
C PRO A 616 -23.57 -15.87 -22.69
N GLN A 617 -23.60 -15.13 -21.58
CA GLN A 617 -24.27 -15.62 -20.38
C GLN A 617 -25.76 -15.82 -20.68
N GLU A 618 -26.29 -17.03 -20.43
CA GLU A 618 -27.69 -17.33 -20.75
C GLU A 618 -28.68 -16.62 -19.82
N GLY A 619 -28.32 -16.47 -18.54
CA GLY A 619 -29.17 -15.83 -17.53
C GLY A 619 -30.47 -16.61 -17.24
N GLY A 620 -31.35 -15.99 -16.43
CA GLY A 620 -32.65 -16.57 -16.06
C GLY A 620 -32.56 -17.88 -15.28
N ASN A 621 -32.73 -19.01 -15.97
CA ASN A 621 -32.73 -20.36 -15.41
C ASN A 621 -31.34 -21.04 -15.42
N THR A 622 -30.31 -20.37 -15.93
CA THR A 622 -28.94 -20.89 -15.99
C THR A 622 -28.06 -20.15 -14.98
N ARG A 623 -27.28 -20.89 -14.21
CA ARG A 623 -26.16 -20.38 -13.39
C ARG A 623 -24.89 -20.68 -14.17
N ASP A 624 -24.30 -19.66 -14.78
CA ASP A 624 -23.15 -19.81 -15.68
C ASP A 624 -22.20 -18.59 -15.64
N THR A 625 -22.21 -17.84 -14.53
CA THR A 625 -21.27 -16.74 -14.32
C THR A 625 -19.86 -17.30 -14.07
N VAL A 626 -18.88 -16.84 -14.84
CA VAL A 626 -17.47 -17.25 -14.72
C VAL A 626 -16.57 -16.03 -14.72
N TYR A 627 -15.72 -15.94 -13.71
CA TYR A 627 -14.68 -14.93 -13.59
C TYR A 627 -13.30 -15.52 -13.85
N TRP A 628 -12.45 -14.78 -14.54
CA TRP A 628 -11.02 -15.03 -14.55
C TRP A 628 -10.43 -14.49 -13.23
N PHE A 629 -10.13 -15.41 -12.32
CA PHE A 629 -9.88 -15.12 -10.92
C PHE A 629 -8.42 -14.81 -10.61
N GLY A 630 -7.49 -15.42 -11.35
CA GLY A 630 -6.05 -15.24 -11.14
C GLY A 630 -5.24 -15.65 -12.37
N LEU A 631 -4.09 -14.99 -12.56
CA LEU A 631 -3.04 -15.39 -13.48
C LEU A 631 -1.69 -15.26 -12.79
N ARG A 632 -0.85 -16.27 -12.93
CA ARG A 632 0.48 -16.31 -12.31
C ARG A 632 1.46 -17.12 -13.13
N SER A 633 2.74 -16.78 -13.02
CA SER A 633 3.85 -17.49 -13.66
C SER A 633 4.87 -17.96 -12.65
N LYS A 634 5.47 -19.13 -12.90
CA LYS A 634 6.57 -19.63 -12.07
C LYS A 634 7.86 -18.95 -12.50
N LEU A 635 8.52 -18.28 -11.58
CA LEU A 635 9.84 -17.68 -11.76
C LEU A 635 10.91 -18.56 -11.11
N ASP A 636 12.16 -18.29 -11.45
CA ASP A 636 13.27 -18.94 -10.77
C ASP A 636 13.36 -18.45 -9.32
N ALA A 637 13.74 -19.35 -8.43
CA ALA A 637 13.94 -19.08 -7.01
C ALA A 637 15.18 -19.84 -6.52
N PRO A 638 15.89 -19.32 -5.51
CA PRO A 638 16.87 -20.10 -4.78
C PRO A 638 16.27 -21.41 -4.25
N THR A 639 17.04 -22.49 -4.31
CA THR A 639 16.63 -23.80 -3.76
C THR A 639 17.10 -24.00 -2.32
N SER A 640 17.91 -23.10 -1.78
CA SER A 640 18.29 -23.02 -0.38
C SER A 640 18.53 -21.56 -0.02
N TYR A 641 18.40 -21.26 1.27
CA TYR A 641 18.73 -19.94 1.81
C TYR A 641 19.76 -20.14 2.93
N GLU A 642 21.00 -19.73 2.66
CA GLU A 642 22.09 -19.83 3.63
C GLU A 642 21.85 -18.89 4.81
N GLY A 643 22.22 -19.35 6.01
CA GLY A 643 22.21 -18.52 7.21
C GLY A 643 20.83 -18.07 7.72
N VAL A 644 19.70 -18.62 7.25
CA VAL A 644 18.35 -18.27 7.76
C VAL A 644 17.48 -19.50 8.00
N THR A 645 16.63 -19.46 9.02
CA THR A 645 15.62 -20.53 9.24
C THR A 645 14.35 -20.24 8.43
N ILE A 646 13.90 -21.22 7.65
CA ILE A 646 12.72 -21.11 6.80
C ILE A 646 11.56 -21.91 7.38
N PHE A 647 10.37 -21.33 7.35
CA PHE A 647 9.10 -21.97 7.68
C PHE A 647 8.19 -21.94 6.47
N THR A 648 7.62 -23.08 6.11
CA THR A 648 6.62 -23.17 5.04
C THR A 648 5.29 -23.65 5.60
N ALA A 649 4.19 -23.15 5.07
CA ALA A 649 2.86 -23.60 5.45
C ALA A 649 1.89 -23.59 4.26
N ASP A 650 1.01 -24.59 4.21
CA ASP A 650 -0.22 -24.55 3.42
C ASP A 650 -1.40 -24.41 4.38
N ILE A 651 -2.22 -23.40 4.16
CA ILE A 651 -3.36 -23.04 5.01
C ILE A 651 -4.62 -23.09 4.16
N ARG A 652 -5.62 -23.87 4.56
CA ARG A 652 -6.94 -23.87 3.93
C ARG A 652 -7.71 -22.60 4.32
N THR A 653 -8.02 -21.78 3.33
CA THR A 653 -8.83 -20.56 3.42
C THR A 653 -10.31 -20.91 3.12
N GLY A 654 -11.24 -20.54 4.02
CA GLY A 654 -12.67 -20.91 3.95
C GLY A 654 -13.48 -20.38 5.15
N ASP A 655 -14.66 -20.96 5.44
CA ASP A 655 -15.67 -20.47 6.43
C ASP A 655 -15.15 -20.15 7.85
N ARG A 656 -13.96 -20.62 8.22
CA ARG A 656 -13.36 -20.46 9.57
C ARG A 656 -12.28 -19.36 9.64
N LEU A 657 -11.80 -18.87 8.51
CA LEU A 657 -10.70 -17.90 8.40
C LEU A 657 -11.02 -16.86 7.32
N GLY A 658 -11.14 -15.58 7.71
CA GLY A 658 -11.21 -14.50 6.73
C GLY A 658 -9.92 -14.43 5.89
N ALA A 659 -10.03 -14.11 4.60
CA ALA A 659 -8.92 -14.07 3.63
C ALA A 659 -7.75 -13.12 3.96
N GLN A 660 -7.85 -12.34 5.05
CA GLN A 660 -6.78 -11.50 5.57
C GLN A 660 -6.07 -12.07 6.82
N SER A 661 -6.63 -13.11 7.44
CA SER A 661 -6.08 -13.73 8.66
C SER A 661 -5.16 -14.92 8.37
N ASP A 662 -5.28 -15.56 7.20
CA ASP A 662 -4.41 -16.65 6.75
C ASP A 662 -2.96 -16.20 6.54
N ARG A 663 -2.73 -14.91 6.26
CA ARG A 663 -1.41 -14.27 6.10
C ARG A 663 -0.90 -13.57 7.36
N ARG A 664 -1.39 -13.98 8.52
CA ARG A 664 -0.98 -13.47 9.85
C ARG A 664 -0.42 -14.60 10.71
N VAL A 665 0.59 -15.29 10.20
CA VAL A 665 1.36 -16.30 10.93
C VAL A 665 2.28 -15.60 11.91
N SER A 666 2.15 -15.96 13.18
CA SER A 666 3.09 -15.58 14.24
C SER A 666 3.51 -16.80 15.04
N MET A 667 4.69 -16.74 15.64
CA MET A 667 5.20 -17.83 16.46
C MET A 667 6.21 -17.30 17.47
N VAL A 668 6.53 -18.11 18.46
CA VAL A 668 7.59 -17.83 19.43
C VAL A 668 8.77 -18.72 19.11
N SER A 669 9.89 -18.09 18.77
CA SER A 669 11.11 -18.77 18.36
C SER A 669 12.26 -18.41 19.30
N GLU A 670 13.12 -19.38 19.54
CA GLU A 670 14.31 -19.25 20.37
C GLU A 670 15.58 -19.50 19.54
N ARG A 671 16.57 -18.63 19.73
CA ARG A 671 17.89 -18.73 19.13
C ARG A 671 18.68 -19.89 19.72
N LEU A 672 19.18 -20.77 18.86
CA LEU A 672 20.15 -21.79 19.25
C LEU A 672 21.57 -21.25 19.00
N TYR A 673 22.35 -21.07 20.08
CA TYR A 673 23.74 -20.64 20.00
C TYR A 673 24.68 -21.84 19.83
N GLU A 674 25.82 -21.63 19.19
CA GLU A 674 26.86 -22.66 19.08
C GLU A 674 27.56 -22.87 20.42
N GLY A 675 27.26 -23.98 21.10
CA GLY A 675 27.93 -24.37 22.35
C GLY A 675 27.45 -23.68 23.62
N LYS A 676 26.38 -22.87 23.56
CA LYS A 676 25.73 -22.22 24.71
C LYS A 676 24.23 -22.46 24.70
N ALA A 677 23.59 -22.42 25.88
CA ALA A 677 22.15 -22.59 25.98
C ALA A 677 21.41 -21.39 25.36
N GLY A 678 20.31 -21.65 24.66
CA GLY A 678 19.45 -20.60 24.14
C GLY A 678 19.05 -19.66 25.27
N ARG A 679 19.14 -18.35 25.04
CA ARG A 679 18.80 -17.25 25.97
C ARG A 679 19.86 -16.83 27.02
N THR A 680 21.02 -17.50 27.10
CA THR A 680 22.12 -17.02 27.99
C THR A 680 22.67 -15.67 27.50
N ILE A 681 23.04 -14.79 28.43
CA ILE A 681 23.58 -13.45 28.13
C ILE A 681 24.97 -13.57 27.49
N SER A 682 25.84 -14.40 28.06
CA SER A 682 27.16 -14.70 27.50
C SER A 682 27.05 -15.30 26.09
N GLY A 683 26.11 -16.23 25.87
CA GLY A 683 25.88 -16.83 24.55
C GLY A 683 25.42 -15.81 23.51
N ALA A 684 24.52 -14.88 23.88
CA ALA A 684 24.10 -13.80 23.00
C ALA A 684 25.25 -12.88 22.61
N ALA A 685 26.07 -12.45 23.58
CA ALA A 685 27.22 -11.59 23.35
C ALA A 685 28.29 -12.25 22.47
N LEU A 686 28.65 -13.50 22.78
CA LEU A 686 29.61 -14.28 22.00
C LEU A 686 29.12 -14.51 20.57
N HIS A 687 27.82 -14.80 20.39
CA HIS A 687 27.23 -14.95 19.05
C HIS A 687 27.36 -13.66 18.21
N VAL A 688 27.08 -12.49 18.80
CA VAL A 688 27.23 -11.21 18.11
C VAL A 688 28.68 -10.97 17.70
N LEU A 689 29.64 -11.24 18.59
CA LEU A 689 31.07 -11.07 18.33
C LEU A 689 31.59 -12.06 17.27
N ASP A 690 31.24 -13.34 17.40
CA ASP A 690 31.59 -14.41 16.44
C ASP A 690 31.01 -14.07 15.05
N SER A 691 29.79 -13.51 14.97
CA SER A 691 29.16 -13.09 13.70
C SER A 691 29.87 -11.93 12.97
N ARG A 692 30.80 -11.25 13.64
CA ARG A 692 31.65 -10.19 13.06
C ARG A 692 33.08 -10.67 12.81
N GLY A 693 33.39 -11.92 13.14
CA GLY A 693 34.72 -12.50 12.98
C GLY A 693 35.74 -11.94 13.98
N ILE A 694 35.31 -11.46 15.14
CA ILE A 694 36.21 -11.03 16.22
C ILE A 694 36.85 -12.30 16.82
N ASP A 695 38.17 -12.32 16.96
CA ASP A 695 38.88 -13.48 17.50
C ASP A 695 38.59 -13.61 18.99
N ARG A 696 38.46 -14.86 19.48
CA ARG A 696 38.25 -15.11 20.90
C ARG A 696 39.39 -14.62 21.79
N SER A 697 40.59 -14.39 21.25
CA SER A 697 41.70 -13.75 21.98
C SER A 697 41.45 -12.28 22.31
N GLU A 698 40.52 -11.61 21.62
CA GLU A 698 40.15 -10.21 21.85
C GLU A 698 38.92 -10.07 22.77
N ILE A 699 38.46 -11.19 23.35
CA ILE A 699 37.27 -11.25 24.19
C ILE A 699 37.66 -11.79 25.56
N ASP A 700 37.21 -11.13 26.62
CA ASP A 700 37.35 -11.64 27.99
C ASP A 700 36.29 -12.73 28.28
N VAL A 701 36.47 -13.87 27.61
CA VAL A 701 35.57 -15.03 27.71
C VAL A 701 35.54 -15.60 29.13
N ALA A 702 36.64 -15.47 29.88
CA ALA A 702 36.73 -15.94 31.26
C ALA A 702 35.76 -15.17 32.16
N THR A 703 35.80 -13.84 32.14
CA THR A 703 34.89 -12.98 32.91
C THR A 703 33.44 -13.17 32.49
N LEU A 704 33.16 -13.27 31.19
CA LEU A 704 31.78 -13.52 30.72
C LEU A 704 31.23 -14.86 31.23
N ASN A 705 32.03 -15.92 31.25
CA ASN A 705 31.63 -17.22 31.78
C ASN A 705 31.46 -17.20 33.30
N GLU A 706 32.32 -16.46 34.01
CA GLU A 706 32.22 -16.29 35.45
C GLU A 706 30.94 -15.56 35.84
N LEU A 707 30.64 -14.43 35.17
CA LEU A 707 29.40 -13.68 35.39
C LEU A 707 28.16 -14.51 35.08
N GLU A 708 28.19 -15.29 33.99
CA GLU A 708 27.11 -16.22 33.64
C GLU A 708 26.89 -17.26 34.73
N ALA A 709 27.96 -17.87 35.24
CA ALA A 709 27.90 -18.97 36.21
C ALA A 709 27.55 -18.50 37.63
N GLN A 710 28.08 -17.35 38.07
CA GLN A 710 27.89 -16.85 39.43
C GLN A 710 26.61 -16.03 39.59
N PHE A 711 26.26 -15.22 38.59
CA PHE A 711 25.17 -14.25 38.70
C PHE A 711 24.02 -14.59 37.75
N TRP A 712 24.25 -14.58 36.44
CA TRP A 712 23.14 -14.56 35.48
C TRP A 712 22.31 -15.85 35.49
N THR A 713 22.93 -17.01 35.31
CA THR A 713 22.23 -18.30 35.27
C THR A 713 21.53 -18.65 36.61
N PRO A 714 22.19 -18.57 37.80
CA PRO A 714 21.54 -18.89 39.07
C PRO A 714 20.31 -18.04 39.40
N ARG A 715 20.30 -16.78 38.93
CA ARG A 715 19.21 -15.82 39.14
C ARG A 715 18.15 -15.86 38.03
N GLY A 716 18.33 -16.70 37.01
CA GLY A 716 17.45 -16.76 35.85
C GLY A 716 17.47 -15.49 34.97
N GLU A 717 18.61 -14.78 34.94
CA GLU A 717 18.81 -13.61 34.10
C GLU A 717 19.13 -14.06 32.66
N THR A 718 18.16 -13.91 31.77
CA THR A 718 18.25 -14.22 30.32
C THR A 718 18.25 -12.95 29.47
N PHE A 719 18.70 -13.06 28.23
CA PHE A 719 18.53 -12.03 27.20
C PHE A 719 17.61 -12.53 26.09
N ASP A 720 16.54 -11.78 25.82
CA ASP A 720 15.48 -12.17 24.89
C ASP A 720 14.99 -10.98 24.05
N PHE A 721 15.58 -10.78 22.87
CA PHE A 721 15.29 -9.65 22.01
C PHE A 721 15.43 -10.00 20.52
N ALA A 722 14.66 -9.32 19.66
CA ALA A 722 14.79 -9.44 18.22
C ALA A 722 15.22 -8.10 17.63
N PHE A 723 16.44 -8.03 17.10
CA PHE A 723 16.93 -6.87 16.36
C PHE A 723 16.36 -6.91 14.95
N THR A 724 15.44 -5.99 14.65
CA THR A 724 14.82 -5.83 13.32
C THR A 724 15.48 -4.74 12.49
N ASP A 725 16.16 -3.81 13.16
CA ASP A 725 16.84 -2.67 12.55
C ASP A 725 18.37 -2.84 12.65
N GLN A 726 19.09 -2.11 11.80
CA GLN A 726 20.54 -2.11 11.82
C GLN A 726 21.05 -1.34 13.05
N VAL A 727 21.79 -2.03 13.92
CA VAL A 727 22.45 -1.45 15.10
C VAL A 727 23.95 -1.72 15.07
N THR A 728 24.72 -0.91 15.80
CA THR A 728 26.15 -1.16 15.97
C THR A 728 26.39 -2.35 16.92
N VAL A 729 27.55 -3.01 16.78
CA VAL A 729 27.94 -4.11 17.68
C VAL A 729 28.01 -3.63 19.13
N ARG A 730 28.52 -2.40 19.34
CA ARG A 730 28.61 -1.79 20.67
C ARG A 730 27.24 -1.62 21.31
N GLU A 731 26.27 -1.07 20.57
CA GLU A 731 24.90 -0.90 21.06
C GLU A 731 24.26 -2.27 21.38
N ALA A 732 24.39 -3.25 20.48
CA ALA A 732 23.87 -4.60 20.73
C ALA A 732 24.45 -5.22 22.01
N LEU A 733 25.77 -5.11 22.23
CA LEU A 733 26.41 -5.61 23.45
C LEU A 733 25.97 -4.85 24.70
N GLN A 734 25.80 -3.52 24.62
CA GLN A 734 25.27 -2.74 25.72
C GLN A 734 23.84 -3.18 26.09
N THR A 735 22.97 -3.41 25.11
CA THR A 735 21.62 -3.95 25.33
C THR A 735 21.65 -5.34 25.96
N ILE A 736 22.53 -6.23 25.47
CA ILE A 736 22.69 -7.59 26.00
C ILE A 736 23.13 -7.56 27.46
N PHE A 737 24.19 -6.82 27.79
CA PHE A 737 24.74 -6.77 29.15
C PHE A 737 23.85 -6.01 30.12
N ALA A 738 23.14 -4.98 29.67
CA ALA A 738 22.18 -4.24 30.49
C ALA A 738 21.06 -5.14 31.02
N ALA A 739 20.61 -6.13 30.24
CA ALA A 739 19.65 -7.12 30.71
C ALA A 739 20.16 -7.92 31.92
N GLY A 740 21.48 -8.13 32.01
CA GLY A 740 22.17 -8.76 33.13
C GLY A 740 22.68 -7.76 34.18
N MET A 741 22.11 -6.56 34.28
CA MET A 741 22.55 -5.51 35.21
C MET A 741 24.06 -5.20 35.14
N SER A 742 24.61 -5.36 33.95
CA SER A 742 26.04 -5.27 33.70
C SER A 742 26.30 -4.30 32.55
N HIS A 743 27.54 -3.85 32.45
CA HIS A 743 27.97 -2.83 31.50
C HIS A 743 29.06 -3.38 30.59
N LEU A 744 29.07 -2.93 29.34
CA LEU A 744 30.17 -3.22 28.42
C LEU A 744 31.47 -2.65 28.98
N ARG A 745 32.51 -3.49 29.02
CA ARG A 745 33.87 -3.14 29.42
C ARG A 745 34.79 -3.29 28.20
N LEU A 746 35.63 -2.28 27.96
CA LEU A 746 36.70 -2.31 26.96
C LEU A 746 37.99 -1.96 27.69
N ALA A 747 38.72 -2.98 28.16
CA ALA A 747 39.93 -2.82 28.98
C ALA A 747 40.97 -3.84 28.53
N ASP A 748 42.26 -3.51 28.64
CA ASP A 748 43.39 -4.37 28.23
C ASP A 748 43.33 -4.88 26.78
N GLY A 749 42.66 -4.13 25.89
CA GLY A 749 42.41 -4.55 24.51
C GLY A 749 41.38 -5.68 24.36
N LEU A 750 40.68 -6.04 25.44
CA LEU A 750 39.66 -7.08 25.47
C LEU A 750 38.26 -6.49 25.56
N ILE A 751 37.32 -7.13 24.86
CA ILE A 751 35.90 -6.89 24.99
C ILE A 751 35.35 -7.76 26.12
N GLY A 752 34.80 -7.13 27.15
CA GLY A 752 34.29 -7.81 28.34
C GLY A 752 33.06 -7.14 28.91
N CYS A 753 32.77 -7.49 30.16
CA CYS A 753 31.61 -6.96 30.87
C CYS A 753 31.93 -6.79 32.36
N THR A 754 31.43 -5.73 32.96
CA THR A 754 31.50 -5.49 34.41
C THR A 754 30.09 -5.47 34.97
N ARG A 755 29.81 -6.30 35.97
CA ARG A 755 28.52 -6.27 36.68
C ARG A 755 28.56 -5.20 37.75
N GLU A 756 27.51 -4.39 37.80
CA GLU A 756 27.35 -3.43 38.89
C GLU A 756 26.56 -4.06 40.04
N GLY A 757 27.08 -3.93 41.26
CA GLY A 757 26.48 -4.47 42.48
C GLY A 757 27.30 -4.11 43.73
N VAL A 758 27.03 -4.82 44.82
CA VAL A 758 27.78 -4.66 46.07
C VAL A 758 29.22 -5.17 45.88
N GLN A 759 30.19 -4.30 46.10
CA GLN A 759 31.61 -4.63 45.96
C GLN A 759 32.48 -3.95 47.02
N PRO A 760 33.56 -4.62 47.48
CA PRO A 760 34.53 -3.99 48.39
C PRO A 760 35.25 -2.83 47.70
N SER A 761 35.77 -1.89 48.49
CA SER A 761 36.66 -0.84 47.95
C SER A 761 37.91 -1.49 47.39
N ARG A 762 38.21 -1.19 46.13
CA ARG A 762 39.42 -1.64 45.43
C ARG A 762 40.65 -1.03 46.08
N GLY A 763 40.63 0.27 46.36
CA GLY A 763 41.71 0.96 47.06
C GLY A 763 41.45 2.46 47.23
N PRO A 764 42.33 3.16 47.99
CA PRO A 764 42.17 4.58 48.24
C PRO A 764 42.84 5.45 47.17
N ILE A 765 42.23 6.61 46.89
CA ILE A 765 42.86 7.74 46.21
C ILE A 765 43.13 8.81 47.27
N THR A 766 44.40 9.11 47.53
CA THR A 766 44.84 9.98 48.63
C THR A 766 45.23 11.37 48.16
N ASN A 767 45.29 12.38 49.03
CA ASN A 767 45.67 13.73 48.59
C ASN A 767 47.11 13.80 48.03
N HIS A 768 47.99 12.89 48.44
CA HIS A 768 49.38 12.83 47.97
C HIS A 768 49.53 12.53 46.47
N GLU A 769 48.55 11.89 45.87
CA GLU A 769 48.51 11.54 44.43
C GLU A 769 47.62 12.50 43.64
N MET A 770 46.90 13.40 44.32
CA MET A 770 46.04 14.37 43.65
C MET A 770 46.84 15.62 43.26
N THR A 771 46.77 15.99 41.99
CA THR A 771 47.38 17.21 41.45
C THR A 771 46.47 18.43 41.61
N THR A 772 45.18 18.20 41.88
CA THR A 772 44.17 19.21 42.21
C THR A 772 43.44 18.83 43.49
N GLU A 773 42.79 19.78 44.15
CA GLU A 773 41.89 19.48 45.27
C GLU A 773 40.73 18.57 44.84
N LEU A 774 40.27 17.71 45.75
CA LEU A 774 39.08 16.89 45.53
C LEU A 774 37.83 17.79 45.53
N VAL A 775 37.11 17.78 44.42
CA VAL A 775 35.84 18.50 44.29
C VAL A 775 34.69 17.57 44.64
N SER A 776 34.02 17.83 45.76
CA SER A 776 32.76 17.18 46.12
C SER A 776 31.57 18.09 45.80
N THR A 777 30.61 17.59 45.03
CA THR A 777 29.37 18.31 44.70
C THR A 777 28.17 17.57 45.27
N PHE A 778 27.30 18.30 45.98
CA PHE A 778 26.06 17.76 46.53
C PHE A 778 24.84 18.30 45.79
N LYS A 779 23.90 17.42 45.43
CA LYS A 779 22.60 17.78 44.87
C LYS A 779 21.49 17.54 45.90
N ALA A 780 20.89 18.61 46.40
CA ALA A 780 19.72 18.51 47.27
C ALA A 780 18.49 17.96 46.54
N ILE A 781 17.60 17.31 47.30
CA ILE A 781 16.30 16.84 46.79
C ILE A 781 15.47 18.05 46.35
N SER A 782 14.86 17.97 45.17
CA SER A 782 13.96 19.01 44.66
C SER A 782 12.60 18.44 44.24
N SER A 783 11.62 19.32 43.98
CA SER A 783 10.31 18.92 43.44
C SER A 783 10.40 18.30 42.04
N ASP A 784 11.54 18.44 41.37
CA ASP A 784 11.79 17.82 40.07
C ASP A 784 12.32 16.39 40.17
N ASP A 785 12.66 15.90 41.36
CA ASP A 785 13.04 14.50 41.52
C ASP A 785 11.82 13.59 41.40
N PHE A 786 11.96 12.49 40.66
CA PHE A 786 10.94 11.47 40.60
C PHE A 786 10.97 10.62 41.87
N ASP A 787 9.78 10.32 42.40
CA ASP A 787 9.59 9.40 43.53
C ASP A 787 9.20 8.00 43.07
N GLY A 788 9.35 7.75 41.76
CA GLY A 788 9.06 6.46 41.15
C GLY A 788 9.59 6.26 39.74
N VAL A 789 9.80 4.99 39.39
CA VAL A 789 10.13 4.54 38.03
C VAL A 789 9.09 3.53 37.53
N ASP A 790 8.52 3.75 36.36
CA ASP A 790 7.65 2.80 35.66
C ASP A 790 8.44 2.08 34.59
N VAL A 791 8.64 0.77 34.77
CA VAL A 791 9.45 -0.03 33.86
C VAL A 791 8.56 -0.76 32.88
N LYS A 792 8.70 -0.44 31.60
CA LYS A 792 8.06 -1.16 30.50
C LYS A 792 8.94 -2.31 30.05
N TYR A 793 8.35 -3.50 29.97
CA TYR A 793 9.05 -4.73 29.56
C TYR A 793 8.12 -5.60 28.70
N MET A 794 8.70 -6.50 27.90
CA MET A 794 7.91 -7.45 27.10
C MET A 794 7.55 -8.67 27.92
N SER A 795 6.27 -8.87 28.23
CA SER A 795 5.83 -10.05 28.98
C SER A 795 5.86 -11.33 28.13
N PRO A 796 6.50 -12.42 28.58
CA PRO A 796 6.61 -13.67 27.82
C PRO A 796 5.31 -14.49 27.83
N GLN A 797 4.34 -14.14 28.68
CA GLN A 797 3.02 -14.75 28.73
C GLN A 797 2.08 -14.10 27.71
N THR A 798 2.04 -12.76 27.67
CA THR A 798 1.10 -12.00 26.84
C THR A 798 1.72 -11.56 25.50
N TRP A 799 3.05 -11.47 25.43
CA TRP A 799 3.79 -10.85 24.32
C TRP A 799 3.31 -9.43 24.02
N ALA A 800 2.97 -8.71 25.09
CA ALA A 800 2.58 -7.32 25.09
C ALA A 800 3.49 -6.54 26.05
N ILE A 801 3.66 -5.25 25.77
CA ILE A 801 4.42 -4.36 26.65
C ILE A 801 3.57 -4.18 27.90
N GLU A 802 4.11 -4.60 29.04
CA GLU A 802 3.52 -4.42 30.36
C GLU A 802 4.39 -3.45 31.16
N THR A 803 3.75 -2.71 32.07
CA THR A 803 4.44 -1.76 32.95
C THR A 803 4.46 -2.31 34.36
N VAL A 804 5.64 -2.35 34.99
CA VAL A 804 5.80 -2.64 36.41
C VAL A 804 6.17 -1.36 37.17
N PRO A 805 5.32 -0.89 38.11
CA PRO A 805 5.61 0.30 38.90
C PRO A 805 6.64 -0.03 40.00
N CYS A 806 7.70 0.79 40.07
CA CYS A 806 8.76 0.69 41.08
C CYS A 806 8.65 1.90 42.02
N ARG A 807 8.22 1.67 43.26
CA ARG A 807 7.92 2.71 44.26
C ARG A 807 8.27 2.21 45.65
N PHE A 808 8.63 3.13 46.56
CA PHE A 808 8.70 2.83 47.99
C PHE A 808 7.32 2.85 48.65
N GLU A 809 7.20 2.15 49.78
CA GLU A 809 5.99 2.18 50.60
C GLU A 809 5.66 3.62 51.03
N GLY A 810 4.42 4.07 50.76
CA GLY A 810 3.97 5.42 51.07
C GLY A 810 4.29 6.50 50.02
N SER A 811 5.01 6.17 48.93
CA SER A 811 5.17 7.09 47.78
C SER A 811 3.83 7.35 47.10
N GLN A 812 3.59 8.61 46.74
CA GLN A 812 2.38 9.02 46.02
C GLN A 812 2.55 8.94 44.49
N GLY A 813 3.78 8.78 44.00
CA GLY A 813 4.08 8.70 42.56
C GLY A 813 3.76 10.01 41.85
N LEU A 814 4.07 11.15 42.45
CA LEU A 814 3.74 12.48 41.92
C LEU A 814 4.52 12.78 40.63
N LYS A 815 5.78 12.34 40.57
CA LYS A 815 6.61 12.44 39.38
C LYS A 815 7.27 11.09 39.14
N VAL A 816 7.06 10.57 37.94
CA VAL A 816 7.41 9.20 37.58
C VAL A 816 8.28 9.23 36.33
N ASP A 817 9.43 8.59 36.42
CA ASP A 817 10.28 8.32 35.26
C ASP A 817 9.83 7.03 34.56
N VAL A 818 10.04 6.94 33.25
CA VAL A 818 9.62 5.77 32.45
C VAL A 818 10.85 5.14 31.83
N LEU A 819 11.13 3.90 32.22
CA LEU A 819 12.24 3.09 31.70
C LEU A 819 11.69 2.04 30.75
N GLU A 820 12.24 1.94 29.54
CA GLU A 820 11.90 0.86 28.60
C GLU A 820 13.08 -0.13 28.56
N LEU A 821 12.80 -1.40 28.85
CA LEU A 821 13.81 -2.45 28.89
C LEU A 821 13.68 -3.38 27.68
N ASP A 822 14.70 -3.33 26.83
CA ASP A 822 14.91 -4.29 25.76
C ASP A 822 15.61 -5.54 26.28
N GLY A 823 15.16 -6.72 25.85
CA GLY A 823 15.78 -7.99 26.21
C GLY A 823 15.39 -8.58 27.57
N VAL A 824 14.62 -7.86 28.40
CA VAL A 824 14.16 -8.33 29.72
C VAL A 824 12.69 -8.73 29.67
N GLN A 825 12.41 -10.02 29.92
CA GLN A 825 11.05 -10.56 29.90
C GLN A 825 10.46 -10.86 31.29
N SER A 826 11.26 -10.85 32.36
CA SER A 826 10.75 -11.14 33.71
C SER A 826 10.27 -9.86 34.40
N ARG A 827 9.04 -9.90 34.94
CA ARG A 827 8.46 -8.82 35.76
C ARG A 827 9.35 -8.48 36.96
N ASP A 828 9.84 -9.51 37.66
CA ASP A 828 10.69 -9.31 38.84
C ASP A 828 12.01 -8.65 38.46
N ARG A 829 12.60 -9.03 37.33
CA ARG A 829 13.85 -8.42 36.84
C ARG A 829 13.64 -6.98 36.42
N ALA A 830 12.55 -6.69 35.70
CA ALA A 830 12.18 -5.33 35.33
C ALA A 830 12.01 -4.46 36.59
N TRP A 831 11.34 -4.97 37.62
CA TRP A 831 11.16 -4.28 38.89
C TRP A 831 12.49 -4.04 39.64
N ARG A 832 13.39 -5.02 39.70
CA ARG A 832 14.72 -4.86 40.34
C ARG A 832 15.52 -3.74 39.69
N ILE A 833 15.57 -3.72 38.36
CA ILE A 833 16.29 -2.68 37.60
C ILE A 833 15.67 -1.29 37.89
N GLY A 834 14.34 -1.20 37.89
CA GLY A 834 13.64 0.05 38.22
C GLY A 834 13.85 0.52 39.66
N MET A 835 13.82 -0.39 40.65
CA MET A 835 14.10 -0.05 42.05
C MET A 835 15.54 0.41 42.26
N ARG A 836 16.51 -0.20 41.57
CA ARG A 836 17.90 0.24 41.60
C ARG A 836 18.04 1.66 41.04
N GLN A 837 17.41 1.96 39.90
CA GLN A 837 17.39 3.31 39.33
C GLN A 837 16.72 4.32 40.28
N LEU A 838 15.59 3.95 40.89
CA LEU A 838 14.90 4.79 41.87
C LEU A 838 15.77 5.09 43.10
N ARG A 839 16.42 4.07 43.65
CA ARG A 839 17.34 4.22 44.80
C ARG A 839 18.49 5.15 44.48
N LYS A 840 19.15 4.95 43.35
CA LYS A 840 20.25 5.82 42.94
C LYS A 840 19.78 7.25 42.74
N HIS A 841 18.68 7.47 42.02
CA HIS A 841 18.15 8.82 41.83
C HIS A 841 17.82 9.53 43.15
N LEU A 842 17.23 8.80 44.11
CA LEU A 842 16.82 9.37 45.38
C LEU A 842 17.97 9.56 46.38
N TYR A 843 18.96 8.67 46.39
CA TYR A 843 19.97 8.62 47.44
C TYR A 843 21.40 8.97 46.98
N GLN A 844 21.74 8.81 45.71
CA GLN A 844 23.07 9.13 45.17
C GLN A 844 23.17 10.64 44.92
N ARG A 845 23.49 11.38 45.98
CA ARG A 845 23.46 12.85 45.96
C ARG A 845 24.82 13.50 45.90
N TRP A 846 25.89 12.74 46.11
CA TRP A 846 27.25 13.21 45.99
C TRP A 846 27.91 12.77 44.69
N SER A 847 28.64 13.69 44.06
CA SER A 847 29.57 13.42 42.99
C SER A 847 30.94 13.97 43.35
N TYR A 848 31.98 13.30 42.88
CA TYR A 848 33.38 13.57 43.18
C TYR A 848 34.16 13.71 41.88
N SER A 849 35.10 14.65 41.83
CA SER A 849 36.04 14.78 40.73
C SER A 849 37.37 15.32 41.20
N GLY A 850 38.45 14.95 40.50
CA GLY A 850 39.78 15.48 40.73
C GLY A 850 40.75 14.97 39.69
N ASN A 851 42.00 15.41 39.78
CA ASN A 851 43.09 14.97 38.92
C ASN A 851 44.16 14.29 39.76
N THR A 852 44.72 13.20 39.24
CA THR A 852 45.94 12.55 39.75
C THR A 852 47.06 12.71 38.73
N ASP A 853 48.28 12.23 39.02
CA ASP A 853 49.28 12.04 37.97
C ASP A 853 48.88 10.82 37.12
N LEU A 854 49.41 9.63 37.42
CA LEU A 854 49.05 8.38 36.73
C LEU A 854 48.20 7.43 37.59
N GLU A 855 47.93 7.78 38.84
CA GLU A 855 47.39 6.88 39.85
C GLU A 855 45.94 6.46 39.61
N ALA A 856 45.13 7.32 38.98
CA ALA A 856 43.77 6.98 38.59
C ALA A 856 43.73 5.82 37.57
N LEU A 857 44.80 5.61 36.79
CA LEU A 857 44.90 4.53 35.80
C LEU A 857 45.06 3.13 36.42
N CYS A 858 45.26 3.03 37.74
CA CYS A 858 45.20 1.74 38.46
C CYS A 858 43.76 1.21 38.62
N PHE A 859 42.77 2.07 38.36
CA PHE A 859 41.35 1.78 38.50
C PHE A 859 40.65 1.81 37.14
N GLU A 860 39.43 1.32 37.13
CA GLU A 860 38.56 1.30 35.96
C GLU A 860 37.18 1.90 36.25
N ARG A 861 36.41 2.11 35.19
CA ARG A 861 35.01 2.51 35.31
C ARG A 861 34.23 1.45 36.08
N LEU A 862 33.42 1.89 37.04
CA LEU A 862 32.67 1.07 38.00
C LEU A 862 33.54 0.35 39.05
N ASP A 863 34.80 0.74 39.24
CA ASP A 863 35.51 0.37 40.48
C ASP A 863 35.00 1.22 41.65
N HIS A 864 34.79 0.57 42.79
CA HIS A 864 34.55 1.23 44.06
C HIS A 864 35.91 1.64 44.65
N VAL A 865 36.08 2.93 44.94
CA VAL A 865 37.29 3.51 45.52
C VAL A 865 36.98 4.30 46.78
N THR A 866 38.01 4.54 47.59
CA THR A 866 37.92 5.39 48.79
C THR A 866 38.69 6.69 48.55
N LEU A 867 37.97 7.81 48.43
CA LEU A 867 38.58 9.11 48.19
C LEU A 867 38.89 9.80 49.52
N ALA A 868 40.13 10.24 49.71
CA ALA A 868 40.51 11.08 50.84
C ALA A 868 40.28 12.57 50.53
N ASP A 869 40.05 13.38 51.57
CA ASP A 869 40.12 14.84 51.47
C ASP A 869 41.25 15.38 52.37
N ASP A 870 41.48 16.69 52.28
CA ASP A 870 42.43 17.46 53.09
C ASP A 870 41.75 18.22 54.25
N ILE A 871 40.52 17.86 54.61
CA ILE A 871 39.75 18.53 55.66
C ILE A 871 40.30 18.10 57.04
N PRO A 872 40.62 19.05 57.95
CA PRO A 872 41.04 18.68 59.29
C PRO A 872 39.98 17.86 60.04
N GLY A 873 40.37 16.69 60.57
CA GLY A 873 39.52 15.82 61.40
C GLY A 873 38.79 14.70 60.67
N THR A 874 38.97 14.53 59.35
CA THR A 874 38.38 13.43 58.56
C THR A 874 39.37 12.28 58.36
N SER A 875 40.33 12.45 57.45
CA SER A 875 41.37 11.49 57.09
C SER A 875 42.66 12.22 56.75
N GLN A 876 43.80 11.61 57.06
CA GLN A 876 45.12 12.12 56.74
C GLN A 876 45.86 11.13 55.86
N SER A 877 46.53 11.62 54.83
CA SER A 877 47.41 10.79 54.01
C SER A 877 48.88 11.04 54.38
N ALA A 878 49.69 9.99 54.32
CA ALA A 878 51.13 10.07 54.52
C ALA A 878 51.89 9.10 53.62
N LEU A 879 53.17 9.39 53.33
CA LEU A 879 54.06 8.49 52.61
C LEU A 879 54.86 7.63 53.61
N ILE A 880 55.04 6.35 53.29
CA ILE A 880 55.91 5.46 54.05
C ILE A 880 57.32 5.50 53.46
N VAL A 881 58.27 6.07 54.21
CA VAL A 881 59.66 6.27 53.75
C VAL A 881 60.63 5.22 54.25
N ASP A 882 60.31 4.55 55.35
CA ASP A 882 61.08 3.41 55.85
C ASP A 882 60.17 2.40 56.56
N ALA A 883 60.59 1.13 56.56
CA ALA A 883 59.88 0.03 57.18
C ALA A 883 60.87 -0.99 57.76
N GLU A 884 60.86 -1.15 59.09
CA GLU A 884 61.74 -2.09 59.80
C GLU A 884 60.91 -3.18 60.50
N LEU A 885 61.28 -4.46 60.27
CA LEU A 885 60.68 -5.58 61.00
C LEU A 885 61.30 -5.68 62.40
N VAL A 886 60.49 -5.48 63.43
CA VAL A 886 60.87 -5.56 64.85
C VAL A 886 59.99 -6.61 65.54
N GLY A 887 60.50 -7.84 65.64
CA GLY A 887 59.77 -8.96 66.23
C GLY A 887 58.60 -9.41 65.35
N ASP A 888 57.38 -9.36 65.88
CA ASP A 888 56.13 -9.69 65.17
C ASP A 888 55.40 -8.45 64.62
N ARG A 889 56.07 -7.28 64.64
CA ARG A 889 55.56 -6.00 64.17
C ARG A 889 56.48 -5.39 63.12
N VAL A 890 55.90 -4.54 62.27
CA VAL A 890 56.65 -3.68 61.36
C VAL A 890 56.50 -2.25 61.88
N VAL A 891 57.63 -1.56 62.06
CA VAL A 891 57.69 -0.14 62.37
C VAL A 891 57.78 0.63 61.06
N LEU A 892 56.86 1.57 60.85
CA LEU A 892 56.80 2.42 59.66
C LEU A 892 57.20 3.84 60.03
N GLU A 893 58.06 4.44 59.23
CA GLU A 893 58.40 5.87 59.28
C GLU A 893 57.62 6.63 58.20
N LEU A 894 57.00 7.75 58.60
CA LEU A 894 56.05 8.53 57.81
C LEU A 894 56.58 9.95 57.55
N THR A 895 56.09 10.59 56.48
CA THR A 895 56.44 11.97 56.10
C THR A 895 55.75 13.05 56.94
N GLU A 896 54.51 12.82 57.36
CA GLU A 896 53.68 13.78 58.12
C GLU A 896 53.41 13.29 59.55
N PRO A 897 53.27 14.21 60.53
CA PRO A 897 52.82 13.84 61.86
C PRO A 897 51.32 13.50 61.85
N LEU A 898 50.95 12.33 62.37
CA LEU A 898 49.55 11.89 62.41
C LEU A 898 48.77 12.51 63.57
N ASP A 899 47.52 12.92 63.33
CA ASP A 899 46.61 13.45 64.36
C ASP A 899 45.84 12.32 65.06
N TRP A 900 46.26 11.97 66.27
CA TRP A 900 45.66 10.89 67.06
C TRP A 900 44.38 11.27 67.79
N ASP A 901 43.86 12.50 67.64
CA ASP A 901 42.58 12.93 68.21
C ASP A 901 41.37 12.40 67.41
N ILE A 902 41.42 11.11 67.04
CA ILE A 902 40.37 10.41 66.28
C ILE A 902 39.97 9.11 66.97
N GLU A 903 38.69 8.78 66.88
CA GLU A 903 38.15 7.58 67.53
C GLU A 903 38.60 6.31 66.80
N ASN A 904 39.23 5.40 67.56
CA ASN A 904 39.64 4.07 67.10
C ASN A 904 40.42 4.12 65.76
N PRO A 905 41.63 4.70 65.73
CA PRO A 905 42.39 4.96 64.51
C PRO A 905 42.60 3.72 63.65
N ARG A 906 42.49 3.88 62.33
CA ARG A 906 42.75 2.85 61.33
C ARG A 906 43.66 3.39 60.24
N ILE A 907 44.42 2.49 59.62
CA ILE A 907 45.15 2.78 58.40
C ILE A 907 44.74 1.86 57.26
N VAL A 908 44.84 2.39 56.05
CA VAL A 908 44.82 1.62 54.79
C VAL A 908 46.12 1.94 54.07
N ILE A 909 46.85 0.92 53.65
CA ILE A 909 48.06 1.08 52.84
C ILE A 909 47.69 0.78 51.39
N ARG A 910 47.98 1.71 50.49
CA ARG A 910 47.81 1.50 49.05
C ARG A 910 48.98 0.65 48.52
N ARG A 911 48.64 -0.43 47.82
CA ARG A 911 49.58 -1.28 47.06
C ARG A 911 49.90 -0.63 45.72
N HIS A 912 50.97 -1.08 45.08
CA HIS A 912 51.42 -0.55 43.80
C HIS A 912 50.45 -0.79 42.63
N ASP A 913 49.57 -1.78 42.74
CA ASP A 913 48.50 -2.04 41.77
C ASP A 913 47.24 -1.17 42.00
N GLY A 914 47.31 -0.20 42.93
CA GLY A 914 46.20 0.64 43.35
C GLY A 914 45.31 0.04 44.43
N SER A 915 45.44 -1.27 44.74
CA SER A 915 44.57 -1.91 45.71
C SER A 915 44.88 -1.49 47.16
N GLY A 916 43.89 -1.47 48.04
CA GLY A 916 44.06 -1.13 49.46
C GLY A 916 44.23 -2.36 50.35
N THR A 917 45.04 -2.28 51.41
CA THR A 917 44.99 -3.28 52.48
C THR A 917 43.65 -3.23 53.21
N PRO A 918 43.20 -4.31 53.87
CA PRO A 918 42.16 -4.20 54.89
C PRO A 918 42.56 -3.16 55.95
N MET A 919 41.56 -2.58 56.63
CA MET A 919 41.83 -1.62 57.71
C MET A 919 42.72 -2.24 58.80
N ILE A 920 43.88 -1.64 59.05
CA ILE A 920 44.86 -2.09 60.04
C ILE A 920 44.77 -1.17 61.26
N ALA A 921 44.87 -1.71 62.47
CA ALA A 921 44.99 -0.94 63.69
C ALA A 921 46.47 -0.57 63.96
N PRO A 922 46.88 0.70 63.82
CA PRO A 922 48.24 1.13 64.13
C PRO A 922 48.46 1.30 65.64
N THR A 923 49.71 1.27 66.07
CA THR A 923 50.12 1.65 67.43
C THR A 923 51.10 2.80 67.35
N ARG A 924 50.79 3.94 67.98
CA ARG A 924 51.65 5.13 68.02
C ARG A 924 52.97 4.84 68.73
N LEU A 925 54.08 5.20 68.11
CA LEU A 925 55.41 5.19 68.73
C LEU A 925 55.96 6.60 68.91
N SER A 926 55.82 7.45 67.88
CA SER A 926 56.12 8.88 67.93
C SER A 926 55.11 9.67 67.07
N ASP A 927 55.42 10.92 66.73
CA ASP A 927 54.60 11.71 65.81
C ASP A 927 54.73 11.20 64.36
N PHE A 928 55.90 10.70 63.98
CA PHE A 928 56.23 10.23 62.61
C PHE A 928 56.40 8.72 62.49
N THR A 929 56.26 7.98 63.60
CA THR A 929 56.46 6.52 63.59
C THR A 929 55.31 5.77 64.22
N ILE A 930 54.90 4.71 63.53
CA ILE A 930 53.84 3.80 63.96
C ILE A 930 54.32 2.35 63.88
N SER A 931 53.66 1.44 64.61
CA SER A 931 53.87 0.01 64.42
C SER A 931 52.58 -0.72 64.09
N ILE A 932 52.67 -1.68 63.18
CA ILE A 932 51.57 -2.56 62.77
C ILE A 932 51.94 -4.03 62.96
N PRO A 933 50.97 -4.94 63.10
CA PRO A 933 51.26 -6.38 63.09
C PRO A 933 51.90 -6.79 61.76
N ALA A 934 53.01 -7.52 61.77
CA ALA A 934 53.70 -7.92 60.53
C ALA A 934 52.80 -8.74 59.60
N LYS A 935 51.90 -9.55 60.17
CA LYS A 935 50.88 -10.32 59.43
C LYS A 935 49.83 -9.48 58.70
N ALA A 936 49.73 -8.19 59.00
CA ALA A 936 48.79 -7.27 58.34
C ALA A 936 49.35 -6.76 57.00
N LEU A 937 50.66 -6.91 56.78
CA LEU A 937 51.31 -6.64 55.51
C LEU A 937 51.31 -7.94 54.69
N ASP A 938 50.42 -8.04 53.71
CA ASP A 938 50.27 -9.23 52.84
C ASP A 938 51.07 -9.12 51.53
N PHE A 939 51.84 -8.05 51.36
CA PHE A 939 52.64 -7.76 50.17
C PHE A 939 54.04 -7.28 50.58
N ASN A 940 54.96 -7.28 49.61
CA ASN A 940 56.29 -6.73 49.82
C ASN A 940 56.26 -5.20 49.72
N LEU A 941 56.43 -4.51 50.85
CA LEU A 941 56.52 -3.05 50.90
C LEU A 941 57.93 -2.60 50.53
N VAL A 942 58.05 -1.81 49.46
CA VAL A 942 59.33 -1.31 48.95
C VAL A 942 59.52 0.15 49.38
N THR A 943 60.63 0.45 50.06
CA THR A 943 60.97 1.79 50.58
C THR A 943 62.31 2.32 50.03
N ASP A 944 62.95 1.61 49.11
CA ASP A 944 64.30 1.92 48.60
C ASP A 944 64.35 3.02 47.51
N LEU A 945 63.25 3.74 47.31
CA LEU A 945 63.06 4.78 46.29
C LEU A 945 63.23 4.29 44.84
N SER A 946 63.32 2.98 44.59
CA SER A 946 63.31 2.42 43.23
C SER A 946 61.94 2.55 42.55
N ILE A 947 60.90 2.67 43.37
CA ILE A 947 59.52 2.99 43.01
C ILE A 947 58.99 4.04 43.99
N GLU A 948 57.85 4.63 43.66
CA GLU A 948 57.23 5.62 44.54
C GLU A 948 56.90 5.03 45.92
N PRO A 949 57.09 5.82 47.00
CA PRO A 949 56.71 5.41 48.35
C PRO A 949 55.24 4.99 48.43
N ALA A 950 54.98 3.93 49.19
CA ALA A 950 53.62 3.51 49.45
C ALA A 950 52.86 4.58 50.24
N ARG A 951 51.61 4.79 49.86
CA ARG A 951 50.73 5.78 50.49
C ARG A 951 49.93 5.11 51.59
N LEU A 952 49.80 5.81 52.70
CA LEU A 952 49.04 5.42 53.87
C LEU A 952 47.91 6.42 54.06
N LEU A 953 46.70 5.91 54.23
CA LEU A 953 45.54 6.69 54.64
C LEU A 953 45.22 6.38 56.11
N PHE A 954 45.29 7.38 56.97
CA PHE A 954 45.01 7.32 58.40
C PHE A 954 43.69 8.01 58.72
N ALA A 955 42.77 7.30 59.35
CA ALA A 955 41.41 7.80 59.56
C ALA A 955 40.70 7.10 60.74
N ALA A 956 39.53 7.60 61.13
CA ALA A 956 38.71 6.97 62.16
C ALA A 956 38.08 5.68 61.62
N SER A 957 37.84 4.68 62.49
CA SER A 957 37.20 3.43 62.05
C SER A 957 35.79 3.59 61.47
N THR A 958 35.13 4.72 61.75
CA THR A 958 33.77 5.07 61.31
C THR A 958 33.75 5.87 60.01
N GLN A 959 34.88 6.47 59.60
CA GLN A 959 34.99 7.31 58.42
C GLN A 959 36.42 7.22 57.86
N VAL A 960 36.61 6.41 56.81
CA VAL A 960 37.93 6.11 56.21
C VAL A 960 38.17 6.91 54.91
N GLY A 961 37.26 7.82 54.59
CA GLY A 961 37.21 8.57 53.32
C GLY A 961 35.82 8.47 52.69
N TYR A 962 35.63 9.12 51.54
CA TYR A 962 34.40 9.05 50.78
C TYR A 962 34.36 7.81 49.91
N SER A 963 33.29 7.04 50.03
CA SER A 963 33.06 5.88 49.19
C SER A 963 32.49 6.33 47.85
N ALA A 964 33.20 6.06 46.76
CA ALA A 964 32.83 6.50 45.43
C ALA A 964 32.92 5.36 44.41
N MET A 965 32.00 5.36 43.45
CA MET A 965 32.03 4.54 42.25
C MET A 965 32.57 5.38 41.10
N LEU A 966 33.68 4.97 40.48
CA LEU A 966 34.26 5.70 39.36
C LEU A 966 33.35 5.65 38.13
N THR A 967 33.05 6.81 37.56
CA THR A 967 32.23 6.96 36.35
C THR A 967 33.05 7.23 35.11
N GLU A 968 34.20 7.88 35.26
CA GLU A 968 35.09 8.23 34.16
C GLU A 968 36.53 8.35 34.67
N ILE A 969 37.48 7.94 33.82
CA ILE A 969 38.92 8.11 34.00
C ILE A 969 39.45 8.55 32.64
N ALA A 970 40.07 9.73 32.58
CA ALA A 970 40.50 10.35 31.34
C ALA A 970 41.93 10.88 31.45
N PRO A 971 42.88 10.33 30.69
CA PRO A 971 44.23 10.89 30.59
C PRO A 971 44.19 12.27 29.93
N ASP A 972 44.87 13.23 30.54
CA ASP A 972 44.98 14.59 30.06
C ASP A 972 46.26 14.79 29.21
N PRO A 973 46.29 15.75 28.27
CA PRO A 973 47.44 15.97 27.39
C PRO A 973 48.74 16.36 28.11
N ASP A 974 48.64 16.83 29.36
CA ASP A 974 49.78 17.21 30.19
C ASP A 974 50.40 16.03 30.95
N GLY A 975 49.84 14.83 30.81
CA GLY A 975 50.30 13.61 31.47
C GLY A 975 49.56 13.29 32.77
N SER A 976 48.73 14.19 33.28
CA SER A 976 47.85 13.93 34.42
C SER A 976 46.65 13.07 34.02
N CYS A 977 45.88 12.60 35.00
CA CYS A 977 44.68 11.83 34.76
C CYS A 977 43.53 12.38 35.58
N SER A 978 42.49 12.88 34.91
CA SER A 978 41.25 13.28 35.56
C SER A 978 40.39 12.06 35.85
N PHE A 979 39.68 12.10 36.98
CA PHE A 979 38.68 11.11 37.36
C PHE A 979 37.39 11.78 37.80
N SER A 980 36.27 11.10 37.54
CA SER A 980 34.98 11.43 38.14
C SER A 980 34.34 10.19 38.76
N GLY A 981 33.58 10.40 39.80
CA GLY A 981 32.83 9.36 40.47
C GLY A 981 31.56 9.88 41.13
N VAL A 982 30.70 8.96 41.50
CA VAL A 982 29.47 9.21 42.25
C VAL A 982 29.51 8.46 43.56
N GLU A 983 28.76 8.90 44.55
CA GLU A 983 28.65 8.21 45.84
C GLU A 983 28.40 6.72 45.64
N TYR A 984 29.13 5.86 46.35
CA TYR A 984 28.84 4.44 46.44
C TYR A 984 28.22 4.13 47.79
N ARG A 985 27.11 3.38 47.78
CA ARG A 985 26.51 2.80 48.98
C ARG A 985 25.85 1.47 48.66
N ASP A 986 25.95 0.51 49.58
CA ASP A 986 25.37 -0.82 49.42
C ASP A 986 23.83 -0.78 49.32
N ASP A 987 23.18 0.21 49.93
CA ASP A 987 21.72 0.33 49.95
C ASP A 987 21.09 0.65 48.58
N TYR A 988 21.90 1.00 47.58
CA TYR A 988 21.43 1.15 46.20
C TYR A 988 21.05 -0.18 45.55
N TYR A 989 21.67 -1.27 46.03
CA TYR A 989 21.51 -2.62 45.50
C TYR A 989 20.57 -3.49 46.35
N ALA A 990 19.97 -2.91 47.40
CA ALA A 990 19.19 -3.65 48.40
C ALA A 990 17.96 -4.40 47.83
N ASP A 991 17.46 -3.98 46.66
CA ASP A 991 16.33 -4.64 45.97
C ASP A 991 16.76 -5.61 44.87
N ASP A 992 18.05 -5.76 44.59
CA ASP A 992 18.51 -6.60 43.48
C ASP A 992 18.13 -8.07 43.66
N ASP A 993 17.95 -8.54 44.88
CA ASP A 993 17.57 -9.92 45.21
C ASP A 993 16.09 -10.09 45.60
N ASN A 994 15.32 -9.00 45.59
CA ASN A 994 13.90 -8.99 45.98
C ASN A 994 12.97 -9.39 44.83
N TYR A 995 11.67 -9.50 45.10
CA TYR A 995 10.64 -9.82 44.11
C TYR A 995 9.68 -8.64 43.95
N ALA A 996 9.11 -8.50 42.77
CA ALA A 996 8.13 -7.45 42.54
C ALA A 996 6.88 -7.71 43.42
N PRO A 997 6.28 -6.66 44.03
CA PRO A 997 5.05 -6.80 44.81
C PRO A 997 3.96 -7.50 43.97
N THR A 998 3.24 -8.44 44.58
CA THR A 998 2.14 -9.19 43.95
C THR A 998 0.90 -8.35 43.74
#